data_AF-A0A1F6GQ95-F1
#
_entry.id   AF-A0A1F6GQ95-F1
#
_cell.length_a   1.000
_cell.length_b   1.000
_cell.length_c   1.000
_cell.angle_alpha   90.00
_cell.angle_beta   90.00
_cell.angle_gamma   90.00
#
_symmetry.space_group_name_H-M   'P 1'
#
loop_
_entity.id
_entity.type
_entity.pdbx_description
1 polymer ?
#
loop_
_entity_poly.entity_id
_entity_poly.type
_entity_poly.pdbx_seq_one_letter_code
_entity_poly.pdbx_strand_id
1 'polypeptide(L)'
;MAKKGSKKTEKLQVEAFTHEEASRKNIPTAEYQSVMKKADQGVKTLRYPRNPDLDPQLVWRGKDAQDQADLAVAAPPIYIQEKVHPKALIDDLKRQSQADLEPDNEQVDIFADFNGIPKGADKTDFYRHDQNWTNRMILGDSLQAMASLAEREGLRGKVQCIYFDPPYGIKFNSNFQWSTTSRDVKDGAKDHITREPEQVKAFRDTWRDGIHSYLTYLRDRLTVARDLLTESGSIFVQIGDENVHRVRAVMDEVFGDENFISQIVYRTTTGKASEALDNTCDFILWFAKCKDKTKFRRLLFKRDAEADRNFRFDFSEDGLFGVAGKEPHRISRMNPITSQSGSTTTTFEYPYSGRRFVPGKGGWKTNFSGMERLKKSQRLTYSGLTLGFVRPFIDFGFQTFSDVWDDTRQSGFGDSKLYVVQTTTRVIERCILLTTDPGDLVLDPTCGSGTTAYVAEQWGRRWITLDTSRVALALARARIMGARYPFYLLADSREGQQKEAVLTQVPPSESPTHGDLRHGFVYERVPHVTLKSIANNTEIDVIWDRFQEVLEPLRTQLNQALGQKWEEWEVPREAGAKWSKTALETHAKWWENRLARQREIDASIAAKAESEYLYDKPYEDKKKVRVAGPFTVESLSPHRAMGVDENDELIDPLQAAQRQTDAELGFVPMILENLKTAGVQQAHKEDKITFTSLTPWPGHYICAEGRYEEGETEKRAAIFIGPEFGTVARGDLVAAAREAGDAGFEVLVACAFNYDAHSSEFNSLGRIPILKARMNADLHMAEDLKNTGKGNLFVIFGEPDLEILEAPAGQIIVKLNGVDVFHPATGKVQSDGPEGIACWFIDTDYNEESFFVRQAYFLGANDPYKALKTTLKAEINEEAWASLNRSQSRPFPKPTSHRIAVKVINHLGDEVMKVFKV
;
A
#
# COMPACT_ATOMS: atom_id res chain seq x y z
N MET A 1 -34.50 24.19 33.71
CA MET A 1 -33.38 23.28 33.38
C MET A 1 -33.93 22.11 32.59
N ALA A 2 -33.77 22.13 31.25
CA ALA A 2 -34.25 21.05 30.39
C ALA A 2 -33.30 19.83 30.51
N LYS A 3 -33.85 18.67 30.87
CA LYS A 3 -33.17 17.37 30.85
C LYS A 3 -32.66 17.12 29.43
N LYS A 4 -31.34 17.13 29.24
CA LYS A 4 -30.68 16.57 28.04
C LYS A 4 -31.02 15.09 28.00
N GLY A 5 -31.89 14.68 27.09
CA GLY A 5 -32.08 13.27 26.75
C GLY A 5 -30.75 12.69 26.27
N SER A 6 -30.35 11.54 26.83
CA SER A 6 -29.22 10.80 26.31
C SER A 6 -29.55 10.38 24.87
N LYS A 7 -28.80 10.91 23.90
CA LYS A 7 -28.77 10.33 22.56
C LYS A 7 -28.22 8.91 22.73
N LYS A 8 -29.05 7.89 22.51
CA LYS A 8 -28.56 6.54 22.25
C LYS A 8 -27.61 6.66 21.06
N THR A 9 -26.32 6.51 21.31
CA THR A 9 -25.30 6.43 20.26
C THR A 9 -25.62 5.19 19.43
N GLU A 10 -25.94 5.35 18.14
CA GLU A 10 -26.10 4.22 17.23
C GLU A 10 -24.78 3.43 17.17
N LYS A 11 -24.85 2.11 17.28
CA LYS A 11 -23.68 1.22 17.33
C LYS A 11 -22.93 1.23 15.99
N LEU A 12 -21.61 1.40 16.03
CA LEU A 12 -20.76 1.40 14.83
C LEU A 12 -20.46 -0.05 14.41
N GLN A 13 -20.86 -0.41 13.20
CA GLN A 13 -20.56 -1.74 12.62
C GLN A 13 -19.14 -1.76 12.05
N VAL A 14 -18.41 -2.85 12.25
CA VAL A 14 -17.05 -3.04 11.71
C VAL A 14 -17.14 -3.92 10.48
N GLU A 15 -16.61 -3.44 9.36
CA GLU A 15 -16.65 -4.14 8.08
C GLU A 15 -15.27 -4.23 7.43
N ALA A 16 -15.14 -5.11 6.44
CA ALA A 16 -13.98 -5.24 5.57
C ALA A 16 -14.48 -5.49 4.14
N PHE A 17 -13.70 -5.09 3.13
CA PHE A 17 -14.03 -5.43 1.75
C PHE A 17 -13.52 -6.84 1.43
N THR A 18 -14.38 -7.63 0.79
CA THR A 18 -14.05 -8.93 0.21
C THR A 18 -14.09 -8.82 -1.30
N HIS A 19 -13.30 -9.65 -1.99
CA HIS A 19 -13.22 -9.68 -3.45
C HIS A 19 -13.71 -11.04 -3.95
N GLU A 20 -15.00 -11.33 -3.75
CA GLU A 20 -15.60 -12.66 -3.98
C GLU A 20 -15.48 -13.15 -5.43
N GLU A 21 -15.51 -12.24 -6.41
CA GLU A 21 -15.34 -12.58 -7.82
C GLU A 21 -13.88 -12.83 -8.25
N ALA A 22 -12.92 -12.51 -7.38
CA ALA A 22 -11.52 -12.68 -7.68
C ALA A 22 -11.00 -13.97 -7.06
N SER A 23 -10.22 -14.72 -7.85
CA SER A 23 -9.53 -15.91 -7.40
C SER A 23 -8.02 -15.79 -7.55
N ARG A 24 -7.29 -16.61 -6.78
CA ARG A 24 -5.84 -16.82 -6.90
C ARG A 24 -5.54 -18.32 -6.89
N LYS A 25 -4.37 -18.72 -7.38
CA LYS A 25 -3.94 -20.12 -7.30
C LYS A 25 -3.67 -20.54 -5.86
N ASN A 26 -4.03 -21.78 -5.52
CA ASN A 26 -3.62 -22.43 -4.29
C ASN A 26 -2.10 -22.61 -4.31
N ILE A 27 -1.40 -21.91 -3.42
CA ILE A 27 0.06 -22.02 -3.27
C ILE A 27 0.39 -22.80 -1.99
N PRO A 28 1.53 -23.51 -1.94
CA PRO A 28 1.90 -24.29 -0.78
C PRO A 28 2.14 -23.40 0.45
N THR A 29 1.95 -24.00 1.62
CA THR A 29 2.44 -23.44 2.88
C THR A 29 3.86 -23.96 3.14
N ALA A 30 4.59 -23.32 4.05
CA ALA A 30 5.94 -23.73 4.40
C ALA A 30 5.99 -25.20 4.84
N GLU A 31 5.00 -25.63 5.61
CA GLU A 31 4.86 -26.97 6.17
C GLU A 31 4.61 -28.04 5.11
N TYR A 32 3.88 -27.68 4.04
CA TYR A 32 3.52 -28.59 2.96
C TYR A 32 4.52 -28.65 1.80
N GLN A 33 5.68 -28.02 1.93
CA GLN A 33 6.74 -28.16 0.92
C GLN A 33 7.11 -29.65 0.69
N SER A 34 7.17 -30.45 1.76
CA SER A 34 7.58 -31.85 1.71
C SER A 34 6.61 -32.77 0.96
N VAL A 35 5.31 -32.42 0.95
CA VAL A 35 4.25 -33.16 0.26
C VAL A 35 3.96 -32.60 -1.14
N MET A 36 4.61 -31.50 -1.53
CA MET A 36 4.52 -30.91 -2.85
C MET A 36 5.05 -31.87 -3.92
N LYS A 37 4.38 -31.96 -5.07
CA LYS A 37 4.84 -32.79 -6.18
C LYS A 37 6.19 -32.29 -6.68
N LYS A 38 7.12 -33.21 -6.96
CA LYS A 38 8.48 -32.89 -7.48
C LYS A 38 8.45 -31.96 -8.71
N ALA A 39 7.45 -32.10 -9.58
CA ALA A 39 7.28 -31.25 -10.76
C ALA A 39 7.00 -29.78 -10.41
N ASP A 40 6.33 -29.53 -9.28
CA ASP A 40 5.98 -28.19 -8.83
C ASP A 40 7.09 -27.57 -7.95
N GLN A 41 7.95 -28.40 -7.34
CA GLN A 41 9.12 -27.96 -6.55
C GLN A 41 10.24 -27.35 -7.41
N GLY A 42 10.45 -27.87 -8.63
CA GLY A 42 11.54 -27.42 -9.50
C GLY A 42 11.35 -25.98 -9.99
N VAL A 43 12.43 -25.19 -10.03
CA VAL A 43 12.41 -23.79 -10.51
C VAL A 43 12.14 -23.77 -12.01
N LYS A 44 11.17 -22.96 -12.45
CA LYS A 44 10.91 -22.73 -13.87
C LYS A 44 11.74 -21.53 -14.34
N THR A 45 12.29 -21.58 -15.55
CA THR A 45 13.02 -20.46 -16.13
C THR A 45 12.16 -19.79 -17.20
N LEU A 46 11.87 -18.51 -17.01
CA LEU A 46 11.27 -17.66 -18.03
C LEU A 46 12.35 -17.07 -18.92
N ARG A 47 12.14 -17.10 -20.23
CA ARG A 47 13.03 -16.46 -21.20
C ARG A 47 12.28 -15.32 -21.89
N TYR A 48 12.87 -14.14 -21.85
CA TYR A 48 12.37 -12.96 -22.52
C TYR A 48 13.25 -12.69 -23.74
N PRO A 49 12.72 -12.91 -24.97
CA PRO A 49 13.51 -12.73 -26.17
C PRO A 49 13.81 -11.25 -26.37
N ARG A 50 15.05 -10.96 -26.77
CA ARG A 50 15.44 -9.60 -27.12
C ARG A 50 14.81 -9.19 -28.46
N ASN A 51 14.34 -7.95 -28.54
CA ASN A 51 13.96 -7.33 -29.81
C ASN A 51 15.12 -6.47 -30.38
N PRO A 52 15.79 -6.89 -31.46
CA PRO A 52 16.88 -6.15 -32.08
C PRO A 52 16.41 -4.98 -32.97
N ASP A 53 15.13 -4.92 -33.31
CA ASP A 53 14.57 -3.91 -34.23
C ASP A 53 14.18 -2.59 -33.53
N LEU A 54 14.49 -2.47 -32.24
CA LEU A 54 14.17 -1.28 -31.43
C LEU A 54 15.00 -0.06 -31.87
N ASP A 55 14.40 1.12 -31.68
CA ASP A 55 15.02 2.44 -31.88
C ASP A 55 16.29 2.64 -31.02
N PRO A 56 17.08 3.72 -31.25
CA PRO A 56 18.39 3.92 -30.63
C PRO A 56 18.36 3.76 -29.10
N GLN A 57 19.09 2.77 -28.59
CA GLN A 57 19.10 2.45 -27.17
C GLN A 57 20.30 3.08 -26.44
N LEU A 58 20.11 3.37 -25.15
CA LEU A 58 21.22 3.72 -24.26
C LEU A 58 22.15 2.51 -24.12
N VAL A 59 23.46 2.69 -24.31
CA VAL A 59 24.47 1.64 -24.05
C VAL A 59 25.20 1.98 -22.75
N TRP A 60 25.41 0.97 -21.91
CA TRP A 60 26.14 1.10 -20.65
C TRP A 60 27.03 -0.12 -20.40
N ARG A 61 27.97 0.01 -19.45
CA ARG A 61 28.92 -1.06 -19.12
C ARG A 61 28.15 -2.33 -18.71
N GLY A 62 28.45 -3.44 -19.37
CA GLY A 62 27.79 -4.73 -19.12
C GLY A 62 26.52 -4.96 -19.94
N LYS A 63 25.92 -3.92 -20.55
CA LYS A 63 24.73 -4.07 -21.39
C LYS A 63 25.00 -5.00 -22.57
N ASP A 64 26.08 -4.79 -23.32
CA ASP A 64 26.40 -5.59 -24.51
C ASP A 64 26.58 -7.09 -24.21
N ALA A 65 27.06 -7.44 -23.02
CA ALA A 65 27.18 -8.83 -22.58
C ALA A 65 25.82 -9.43 -22.21
N GLN A 66 24.97 -8.66 -21.52
CA GLN A 66 23.59 -9.04 -21.22
C GLN A 66 22.76 -9.23 -22.50
N ASP A 67 23.00 -8.35 -23.46
CA ASP A 67 22.31 -8.23 -24.74
C ASP A 67 22.64 -9.35 -25.75
N GLN A 68 23.63 -10.19 -25.45
CA GLN A 68 24.01 -11.37 -26.25
C GLN A 68 23.06 -12.55 -26.05
N ALA A 69 22.26 -12.57 -24.98
CA ALA A 69 21.37 -13.67 -24.65
C ALA A 69 19.98 -13.17 -24.22
N ASP A 70 18.98 -14.05 -24.31
CA ASP A 70 17.66 -13.79 -23.74
C ASP A 70 17.75 -13.60 -22.22
N LEU A 71 16.93 -12.70 -21.68
CA LEU A 71 16.83 -12.54 -20.23
C LEU A 71 16.18 -13.80 -19.64
N ALA A 72 16.96 -14.57 -18.88
CA ALA A 72 16.54 -15.77 -18.20
C ALA A 72 16.24 -15.48 -16.72
N VAL A 73 14.98 -15.56 -16.31
CA VAL A 73 14.54 -15.29 -14.94
C VAL A 73 14.03 -16.56 -14.28
N ALA A 74 14.55 -16.87 -13.09
CA ALA A 74 14.05 -17.95 -12.25
C ALA A 74 12.68 -17.61 -11.64
N ALA A 75 11.73 -18.53 -11.75
CA ALA A 75 10.39 -18.46 -11.16
C ALA A 75 10.26 -19.55 -10.07
N PRO A 76 10.79 -19.32 -8.84
CA PRO A 76 10.67 -20.24 -7.72
C PRO A 76 9.22 -20.34 -7.19
N PRO A 77 8.83 -21.43 -6.54
CA PRO A 77 7.55 -21.49 -5.85
C PRO A 77 7.46 -20.44 -4.72
N ILE A 78 6.26 -19.95 -4.46
CA ILE A 78 5.97 -18.98 -3.38
C ILE A 78 5.23 -19.74 -2.28
N TYR A 79 5.63 -19.52 -1.02
CA TYR A 79 5.09 -20.21 0.15
C TYR A 79 4.32 -19.26 1.06
N ILE A 80 3.11 -19.65 1.48
CA ILE A 80 2.37 -18.94 2.53
C ILE A 80 3.01 -19.23 3.87
N GLN A 81 3.35 -18.17 4.58
CA GLN A 81 3.90 -18.22 5.93
C GLN A 81 2.82 -17.87 6.97
N GLU A 82 1.97 -16.90 6.67
CA GLU A 82 0.95 -16.40 7.60
C GLU A 82 -0.35 -16.02 6.89
N LYS A 83 -1.47 -16.20 7.60
CA LYS A 83 -2.80 -15.73 7.21
C LYS A 83 -3.33 -14.75 8.26
N VAL A 84 -3.68 -13.53 7.83
CA VAL A 84 -4.11 -12.44 8.72
C VAL A 84 -5.51 -11.96 8.33
N HIS A 85 -6.42 -11.90 9.32
CA HIS A 85 -7.77 -11.39 9.15
C HIS A 85 -8.11 -10.30 10.19
N PRO A 86 -7.87 -9.01 9.90
CA PRO A 86 -8.06 -7.95 10.88
C PRO A 86 -9.49 -7.85 11.45
N LYS A 87 -10.52 -8.05 10.62
CA LYS A 87 -11.93 -8.06 11.10
C LYS A 87 -12.20 -9.19 12.09
N ALA A 88 -11.65 -10.39 11.88
CA ALA A 88 -11.83 -11.54 12.78
C ALA A 88 -11.20 -11.27 14.15
N LEU A 89 -10.02 -10.63 14.18
CA LEU A 89 -9.34 -10.23 15.41
C LEU A 89 -10.17 -9.24 16.23
N ILE A 90 -10.82 -8.27 15.57
CA ILE A 90 -11.66 -7.27 16.23
C ILE A 90 -12.99 -7.88 16.69
N ASP A 91 -13.60 -8.73 15.88
CA ASP A 91 -14.86 -9.39 16.23
C ASP A 91 -14.69 -10.35 17.41
N ASP A 92 -13.56 -11.07 17.50
CA ASP A 92 -13.17 -11.84 18.69
C ASP A 92 -13.03 -10.94 19.92
N LEU A 93 -12.33 -9.81 19.79
CA LEU A 93 -12.15 -8.84 20.89
C LEU A 93 -13.50 -8.25 21.37
N LYS A 94 -14.41 -7.94 20.44
CA LYS A 94 -15.77 -7.47 20.74
C LYS A 94 -16.58 -8.55 21.44
N ARG A 95 -16.52 -9.81 20.95
CA ARG A 95 -17.24 -10.94 21.55
C ARG A 95 -16.80 -11.16 22.98
N GLN A 96 -15.50 -11.13 23.26
CA GLN A 96 -14.99 -11.33 24.63
C GLN A 96 -15.38 -10.19 25.57
N SER A 97 -15.33 -8.94 25.10
CA SER A 97 -15.83 -7.79 25.87
C SER A 97 -17.34 -7.90 26.20
N GLN A 98 -18.10 -8.65 25.40
CA GLN A 98 -19.52 -8.93 25.62
C GLN A 98 -19.75 -10.23 26.40
N ALA A 99 -18.84 -11.21 26.31
CA ALA A 99 -18.90 -12.47 27.04
C ALA A 99 -18.64 -12.30 28.55
N ASP A 100 -17.93 -11.24 28.94
CA ASP A 100 -17.90 -10.76 30.33
C ASP A 100 -19.30 -10.37 30.87
N LEU A 101 -20.33 -10.30 30.00
CA LEU A 101 -21.73 -10.03 30.35
C LEU A 101 -22.66 -11.25 30.18
N GLU A 102 -22.44 -12.16 29.23
CA GLU A 102 -23.18 -13.44 29.09
C GLU A 102 -22.32 -14.59 28.51
N PRO A 103 -22.27 -15.79 29.16
CA PRO A 103 -21.24 -16.81 28.92
C PRO A 103 -21.52 -17.84 27.81
N ASP A 104 -22.63 -17.75 27.08
CA ASP A 104 -23.03 -18.77 26.08
C ASP A 104 -22.90 -18.21 24.66
N ASN A 105 -21.75 -18.40 24.01
CA ASN A 105 -21.66 -18.20 22.56
C ASN A 105 -20.61 -19.12 21.93
N GLU A 106 -21.09 -20.07 21.13
CA GLU A 106 -20.30 -21.07 20.42
C GLU A 106 -19.27 -20.44 19.45
N GLN A 107 -18.15 -21.14 19.29
CA GLN A 107 -17.01 -20.73 18.47
C GLN A 107 -17.32 -21.02 16.99
N VAL A 108 -17.96 -20.08 16.29
CA VAL A 108 -18.06 -20.08 14.82
C VAL A 108 -16.65 -19.94 14.23
N ASP A 109 -16.31 -20.71 13.19
CA ASP A 109 -15.02 -20.65 12.48
C ASP A 109 -14.85 -19.30 11.77
N ILE A 110 -14.17 -18.36 12.44
CA ILE A 110 -13.97 -16.96 12.01
C ILE A 110 -12.96 -16.87 10.84
N PHE A 111 -12.30 -17.97 10.48
CA PHE A 111 -11.32 -18.03 9.39
C PHE A 111 -11.82 -18.79 8.16
N ALA A 112 -13.11 -19.16 8.13
CA ALA A 112 -13.74 -19.87 7.01
C ALA A 112 -13.52 -19.18 5.64
N ASP A 113 -13.40 -17.84 5.62
CA ASP A 113 -13.21 -17.04 4.40
C ASP A 113 -11.90 -17.30 3.64
N PHE A 114 -10.88 -17.90 4.29
CA PHE A 114 -9.64 -18.31 3.62
C PHE A 114 -9.78 -19.59 2.80
N ASN A 115 -10.76 -20.43 3.10
CA ASN A 115 -10.87 -21.78 2.55
C ASN A 115 -11.91 -21.83 1.41
N GLY A 116 -11.56 -21.22 0.28
CA GLY A 116 -12.36 -21.26 -0.96
C GLY A 116 -12.13 -22.49 -1.85
N ILE A 117 -11.48 -23.55 -1.35
CA ILE A 117 -11.19 -24.74 -2.17
C ILE A 117 -12.50 -25.53 -2.41
N PRO A 118 -12.83 -25.94 -3.65
CA PRO A 118 -14.01 -26.74 -3.94
C PRO A 118 -14.09 -28.02 -3.09
N LYS A 119 -15.28 -28.35 -2.55
CA LYS A 119 -15.51 -29.59 -1.79
C LYS A 119 -15.17 -30.82 -2.66
N GLY A 120 -14.10 -31.54 -2.29
CA GLY A 120 -13.62 -32.73 -3.00
C GLY A 120 -12.30 -32.55 -3.78
N ALA A 121 -11.74 -31.35 -3.83
CA ALA A 121 -10.38 -31.13 -4.33
C ALA A 121 -9.35 -31.46 -3.24
N ASP A 122 -8.25 -32.13 -3.63
CA ASP A 122 -7.15 -32.44 -2.72
C ASP A 122 -6.43 -31.14 -2.33
N LYS A 123 -6.34 -30.85 -1.03
CA LYS A 123 -5.65 -29.66 -0.51
C LYS A 123 -4.18 -29.60 -0.92
N THR A 124 -3.58 -30.74 -1.27
CA THR A 124 -2.17 -30.87 -1.68
C THR A 124 -1.93 -30.65 -3.18
N ASP A 125 -2.99 -30.43 -3.98
CA ASP A 125 -2.89 -30.11 -5.40
C ASP A 125 -2.60 -28.60 -5.63
N PHE A 126 -1.35 -28.22 -5.34
CA PHE A 126 -0.85 -26.85 -5.51
C PHE A 126 -0.84 -26.42 -6.98
N TYR A 127 -1.10 -25.13 -7.23
CA TYR A 127 -1.20 -24.47 -8.53
C TYR A 127 -2.29 -25.00 -9.49
N ARG A 128 -3.06 -26.02 -9.09
CA ARG A 128 -4.11 -26.62 -9.92
C ARG A 128 -5.49 -26.04 -9.65
N HIS A 129 -5.76 -25.69 -8.39
CA HIS A 129 -7.04 -25.14 -7.96
C HIS A 129 -6.95 -23.65 -7.65
N ASP A 130 -8.10 -23.01 -7.82
CA ASP A 130 -8.31 -21.62 -7.46
C ASP A 130 -8.87 -21.53 -6.04
N GLN A 131 -8.51 -20.49 -5.32
CA GLN A 131 -9.00 -20.09 -4.00
C GLN A 131 -9.49 -18.64 -4.05
N ASN A 132 -10.25 -18.24 -3.03
CA ASN A 132 -10.67 -16.86 -2.83
C ASN A 132 -9.47 -15.92 -2.82
N TRP A 133 -9.64 -14.73 -3.41
CA TRP A 133 -8.60 -13.73 -3.40
C TRP A 133 -8.29 -13.23 -1.99
N THR A 134 -7.00 -13.17 -1.67
CA THR A 134 -6.45 -12.50 -0.49
C THR A 134 -5.34 -11.56 -0.94
N ASN A 135 -5.25 -10.38 -0.31
CA ASN A 135 -4.16 -9.45 -0.59
C ASN A 135 -2.81 -10.02 -0.10
N ARG A 136 -1.68 -9.57 -0.66
CA ARG A 136 -0.40 -10.31 -0.49
C ARG A 136 0.78 -9.42 -0.18
N MET A 137 1.54 -9.82 0.84
CA MET A 137 2.88 -9.33 1.13
C MET A 137 3.88 -10.46 0.88
N ILE A 138 4.83 -10.27 -0.05
CA ILE A 138 5.81 -11.31 -0.38
C ILE A 138 7.21 -10.84 -0.02
N LEU A 139 7.91 -11.64 0.78
CA LEU A 139 9.32 -11.49 1.09
C LEU A 139 10.18 -12.19 0.05
N GLY A 140 11.08 -11.43 -0.58
CA GLY A 140 12.07 -11.95 -1.52
C GLY A 140 12.37 -10.97 -2.64
N ASP A 141 13.25 -11.40 -3.55
CA ASP A 141 13.62 -10.58 -4.69
C ASP A 141 12.42 -10.35 -5.63
N SER A 142 12.16 -9.08 -5.96
CA SER A 142 10.98 -8.70 -6.74
C SER A 142 11.01 -9.21 -8.18
N LEU A 143 12.19 -9.42 -8.78
CA LEU A 143 12.27 -9.98 -10.14
C LEU A 143 11.80 -11.44 -10.14
N GLN A 144 12.29 -12.24 -9.20
CA GLN A 144 11.91 -13.65 -9.05
C GLN A 144 10.44 -13.80 -8.64
N ALA A 145 9.97 -13.00 -7.67
CA ALA A 145 8.59 -13.02 -7.24
C ALA A 145 7.64 -12.67 -8.39
N MET A 146 7.91 -11.60 -9.16
CA MET A 146 7.09 -11.24 -10.32
C MET A 146 7.10 -12.33 -11.41
N ALA A 147 8.24 -12.99 -11.65
CA ALA A 147 8.33 -14.12 -12.58
C ALA A 147 7.45 -15.30 -12.13
N SER A 148 7.43 -15.61 -10.84
CA SER A 148 6.57 -16.65 -10.27
C SER A 148 5.08 -16.30 -10.35
N LEU A 149 4.73 -15.04 -10.08
CA LEU A 149 3.37 -14.53 -10.27
C LEU A 149 2.93 -14.65 -11.74
N ALA A 150 3.82 -14.37 -12.69
CA ALA A 150 3.53 -14.45 -14.11
C ALA A 150 3.31 -15.90 -14.58
N GLU A 151 4.24 -16.81 -14.28
CA GLU A 151 4.28 -18.15 -14.87
C GLU A 151 3.51 -19.21 -14.07
N ARG A 152 3.64 -19.22 -12.74
CA ARG A 152 3.01 -20.26 -11.90
C ARG A 152 1.59 -19.92 -11.55
N GLU A 153 1.33 -18.65 -11.29
CA GLU A 153 0.01 -18.19 -10.84
C GLU A 153 -0.85 -17.64 -11.97
N GLY A 154 -0.28 -17.48 -13.17
CA GLY A 154 -1.01 -17.02 -14.35
C GLY A 154 -1.56 -15.60 -14.18
N LEU A 155 -0.77 -14.70 -13.57
CA LEU A 155 -1.10 -13.27 -13.45
C LEU A 155 -0.61 -12.43 -14.63
N ARG A 156 -0.04 -13.03 -15.68
CA ARG A 156 0.23 -12.35 -16.95
C ARG A 156 -1.02 -11.65 -17.46
N GLY A 157 -0.90 -10.37 -17.82
CA GLY A 157 -2.02 -9.62 -18.36
C GLY A 157 -3.14 -9.27 -17.36
N LYS A 158 -2.93 -9.40 -16.05
CA LYS A 158 -3.99 -9.21 -15.03
C LYS A 158 -3.78 -8.04 -14.07
N VAL A 159 -2.57 -7.47 -14.01
CA VAL A 159 -2.27 -6.31 -13.15
C VAL A 159 -2.72 -5.03 -13.86
N GLN A 160 -3.53 -4.20 -13.20
CA GLN A 160 -4.05 -2.98 -13.83
C GLN A 160 -3.12 -1.78 -13.58
N CYS A 161 -2.49 -1.70 -12.42
CA CYS A 161 -1.60 -0.61 -12.07
C CYS A 161 -0.36 -1.13 -11.34
N ILE A 162 0.82 -0.68 -11.76
CA ILE A 162 2.08 -0.92 -11.05
C ILE A 162 2.59 0.43 -10.55
N TYR A 163 2.80 0.54 -9.24
CA TYR A 163 3.54 1.67 -8.67
C TYR A 163 4.91 1.18 -8.25
N PHE A 164 5.95 1.72 -8.87
CA PHE A 164 7.33 1.29 -8.65
C PHE A 164 8.13 2.48 -8.12
N ASP A 165 8.59 2.37 -6.88
CA ASP A 165 9.42 3.37 -6.21
C ASP A 165 10.83 2.79 -6.00
N PRO A 166 11.63 2.66 -7.07
CA PRO A 166 12.94 2.05 -6.97
C PRO A 166 13.90 2.91 -6.15
N PRO A 167 14.98 2.30 -5.64
CA PRO A 167 16.02 3.02 -4.95
C PRO A 167 16.61 4.19 -5.78
N TYR A 168 16.62 5.44 -5.28
CA TYR A 168 17.17 6.62 -5.97
C TYR A 168 18.71 6.64 -6.01
N GLY A 169 19.35 5.90 -6.91
CA GLY A 169 20.79 6.02 -7.19
C GLY A 169 21.74 5.69 -6.02
N ILE A 170 23.05 5.65 -6.27
CA ILE A 170 24.10 4.93 -5.51
C ILE A 170 24.32 5.41 -4.04
N LYS A 171 23.58 6.40 -3.53
CA LYS A 171 23.70 6.90 -2.14
C LYS A 171 22.69 6.21 -1.19
N PHE A 172 22.77 4.89 -1.08
CA PHE A 172 21.75 4.07 -0.39
C PHE A 172 21.92 3.88 1.13
N ASN A 173 23.08 4.21 1.68
CA ASN A 173 23.41 3.93 3.08
C ASN A 173 22.54 4.69 4.12
N SER A 174 21.87 5.77 3.73
CA SER A 174 21.02 6.57 4.65
C SER A 174 19.52 6.27 4.57
N ASN A 175 19.08 5.37 3.68
CA ASN A 175 17.65 5.16 3.39
C ASN A 175 17.08 3.89 4.04
N PHE A 176 17.94 3.04 4.60
CA PHE A 176 17.54 1.73 5.10
C PHE A 176 17.41 1.70 6.62
N GLN A 177 16.19 1.41 7.09
CA GLN A 177 15.90 1.29 8.52
C GLN A 177 16.28 -0.10 9.04
N TRP A 178 17.34 -0.19 9.85
CA TRP A 178 17.83 -1.45 10.42
C TRP A 178 17.00 -1.96 11.62
N SER A 179 16.15 -1.11 12.21
CA SER A 179 15.32 -1.45 13.37
C SER A 179 14.01 -0.67 13.37
N THR A 180 12.93 -1.30 13.81
CA THR A 180 11.61 -0.67 14.03
C THR A 180 11.64 0.48 15.05
N THR A 181 12.66 0.58 15.91
CA THR A 181 12.77 1.60 16.97
C THR A 181 13.58 2.84 16.59
N SER A 182 14.44 2.77 15.57
CA SER A 182 15.32 3.88 15.19
C SER A 182 15.01 4.39 13.78
N ARG A 183 14.87 5.71 13.65
CA ARG A 183 14.56 6.40 12.38
C ARG A 183 15.74 7.20 11.81
N ASP A 184 16.78 7.42 12.61
CA ASP A 184 17.94 8.22 12.22
C ASP A 184 19.03 7.31 11.67
N VAL A 185 19.15 7.27 10.34
CA VAL A 185 20.20 6.53 9.64
C VAL A 185 21.23 7.54 9.15
N LYS A 186 22.43 7.52 9.74
CA LYS A 186 23.55 8.39 9.35
C LYS A 186 24.55 7.62 8.50
N ASP A 187 24.98 8.24 7.41
CA ASP A 187 25.91 7.67 6.44
C ASP A 187 27.27 7.36 7.10
N GLY A 188 27.78 6.13 6.92
CA GLY A 188 29.11 5.71 7.38
C GLY A 188 29.24 5.20 8.83
N ALA A 189 28.15 5.07 9.59
CA ALA A 189 28.21 4.49 10.93
C ALA A 189 28.26 2.94 10.85
N LYS A 190 29.38 2.34 11.31
CA LYS A 190 29.63 0.89 11.28
C LYS A 190 28.56 0.05 12.02
N ASP A 191 27.84 0.65 12.95
CA ASP A 191 26.79 0.00 13.74
C ASP A 191 25.41 -0.04 13.04
N HIS A 192 25.26 0.65 11.90
CA HIS A 192 23.99 0.77 11.15
C HIS A 192 23.93 -0.07 9.86
N ILE A 193 24.92 -0.94 9.64
CA ILE A 193 24.94 -1.86 8.49
C ILE A 193 23.94 -2.99 8.76
N THR A 194 23.06 -3.25 7.79
CA THR A 194 22.03 -4.29 7.89
C THR A 194 22.66 -5.67 7.96
N ARG A 195 22.09 -6.54 8.80
CA ARG A 195 22.60 -7.89 9.09
C ARG A 195 21.96 -8.96 8.18
N GLU A 196 21.29 -8.54 7.11
CA GLU A 196 20.54 -9.41 6.21
C GLU A 196 21.37 -9.75 4.95
N PRO A 197 21.75 -11.02 4.72
CA PRO A 197 22.56 -11.44 3.58
C PRO A 197 21.93 -11.09 2.23
N GLU A 198 20.60 -11.21 2.15
CA GLU A 198 19.79 -10.86 0.97
C GLU A 198 19.95 -9.38 0.61
N GLN A 199 19.98 -8.50 1.62
CA GLN A 199 20.17 -7.07 1.43
C GLN A 199 21.62 -6.70 1.18
N VAL A 200 22.57 -7.34 1.86
CA VAL A 200 24.01 -7.09 1.69
C VAL A 200 24.49 -7.58 0.32
N LYS A 201 23.98 -8.72 -0.16
CA LYS A 201 24.23 -9.26 -1.51
C LYS A 201 23.53 -8.41 -2.57
N ALA A 202 22.25 -8.08 -2.40
CA ALA A 202 21.58 -7.10 -3.27
C ALA A 202 22.34 -5.77 -3.28
N PHE A 203 22.91 -5.32 -2.17
CA PHE A 203 23.65 -4.06 -2.07
C PHE A 203 25.02 -4.10 -2.75
N ARG A 204 25.82 -5.16 -2.58
CA ARG A 204 27.14 -5.26 -3.22
C ARG A 204 27.05 -5.58 -4.72
N ASP A 205 26.13 -6.46 -5.13
CA ASP A 205 25.98 -6.88 -6.52
C ASP A 205 25.20 -5.87 -7.37
N THR A 206 24.16 -5.24 -6.83
CA THR A 206 23.36 -4.25 -7.58
C THR A 206 24.11 -2.94 -7.82
N TRP A 207 25.23 -2.69 -7.13
CA TRP A 207 25.90 -1.37 -7.18
C TRP A 207 27.40 -1.42 -7.45
N ARG A 208 27.97 -2.57 -7.83
CA ARG A 208 29.40 -2.74 -8.14
C ARG A 208 29.91 -1.72 -9.17
N ASP A 209 29.13 -1.46 -10.22
CA ASP A 209 29.43 -0.47 -11.27
C ASP A 209 28.55 0.79 -11.15
N GLY A 210 27.95 1.02 -9.98
CA GLY A 210 27.11 2.18 -9.71
C GLY A 210 25.86 2.23 -10.60
N ILE A 211 25.74 3.29 -11.41
CA ILE A 211 24.56 3.53 -12.25
C ILE A 211 24.37 2.45 -13.32
N HIS A 212 25.44 1.82 -13.78
CA HIS A 212 25.37 0.77 -14.81
C HIS A 212 24.60 -0.45 -14.30
N SER A 213 24.92 -0.90 -13.09
CA SER A 213 24.24 -2.01 -12.42
C SER A 213 22.78 -1.65 -12.08
N TYR A 214 22.50 -0.40 -11.74
CA TYR A 214 21.13 0.08 -11.50
C TYR A 214 20.22 0.04 -12.73
N LEU A 215 20.74 0.45 -13.90
CA LEU A 215 19.96 0.41 -15.14
C LEU A 215 19.63 -1.02 -15.55
N THR A 216 20.58 -1.95 -15.37
CA THR A 216 20.35 -3.40 -15.55
C THR A 216 19.27 -3.91 -14.59
N TYR A 217 19.38 -3.59 -13.30
CA TYR A 217 18.41 -3.94 -12.27
C TYR A 217 16.98 -3.50 -12.61
N LEU A 218 16.83 -2.27 -13.12
CA LEU A 218 15.54 -1.72 -13.52
C LEU A 218 15.00 -2.37 -14.78
N ARG A 219 15.84 -2.53 -15.82
CA ARG A 219 15.45 -3.12 -17.11
C ARG A 219 14.81 -4.49 -16.95
N ASP A 220 15.45 -5.36 -16.15
CA ASP A 220 14.99 -6.74 -15.96
C ASP A 220 13.61 -6.76 -15.27
N ARG A 221 13.43 -5.94 -14.23
CA ARG A 221 12.16 -5.83 -13.49
C ARG A 221 11.06 -5.20 -14.32
N LEU A 222 11.37 -4.15 -15.08
CA LEU A 222 10.42 -3.48 -15.97
C LEU A 222 9.94 -4.45 -17.07
N THR A 223 10.82 -5.33 -17.56
CA THR A 223 10.47 -6.34 -18.57
C THR A 223 9.42 -7.32 -18.04
N VAL A 224 9.63 -7.86 -16.83
CA VAL A 224 8.64 -8.74 -16.20
C VAL A 224 7.37 -7.98 -15.81
N ALA A 225 7.50 -6.73 -15.35
CA ALA A 225 6.36 -5.87 -15.01
C ALA A 225 5.44 -5.60 -16.22
N ARG A 226 6.01 -5.36 -17.41
CA ARG A 226 5.24 -5.20 -18.66
C ARG A 226 4.37 -6.42 -18.99
N ASP A 227 4.89 -7.62 -18.72
CA ASP A 227 4.22 -8.89 -18.93
C ASP A 227 3.01 -9.09 -18.00
N LEU A 228 3.11 -8.60 -16.76
CA LEU A 228 2.05 -8.67 -15.76
C LEU A 228 0.90 -7.70 -16.05
N LEU A 229 1.16 -6.58 -16.72
CA LEU A 229 0.15 -5.56 -17.00
C LEU A 229 -0.94 -6.03 -17.98
N THR A 230 -2.19 -5.65 -17.69
CA THR A 230 -3.31 -5.70 -18.65
C THR A 230 -3.02 -4.80 -19.85
N GLU A 231 -3.72 -5.01 -20.97
CA GLU A 231 -3.60 -4.13 -22.16
C GLU A 231 -3.96 -2.67 -21.85
N SER A 232 -4.90 -2.45 -20.93
CA SER A 232 -5.28 -1.13 -20.43
C SER A 232 -4.44 -0.66 -19.24
N GLY A 233 -3.44 -1.44 -18.84
CA GLY A 233 -2.67 -1.25 -17.61
C GLY A 233 -1.66 -0.13 -17.69
N SER A 234 -1.32 0.44 -16.54
CA SER A 234 -0.36 1.53 -16.40
C SER A 234 0.73 1.22 -15.38
N ILE A 235 1.93 1.72 -15.63
CA ILE A 235 3.04 1.71 -14.68
C ILE A 235 3.47 3.14 -14.36
N PHE A 236 3.70 3.40 -13.09
CA PHE A 236 4.24 4.65 -12.56
C PHE A 236 5.59 4.36 -11.91
N VAL A 237 6.65 5.00 -12.39
CA VAL A 237 7.99 4.88 -11.82
C VAL A 237 8.38 6.20 -11.17
N GLN A 238 8.57 6.19 -9.85
CA GLN A 238 8.99 7.37 -9.09
C GLN A 238 10.53 7.47 -9.10
N ILE A 239 11.06 8.67 -9.39
CA ILE A 239 12.51 8.88 -9.48
C ILE A 239 12.89 10.33 -9.21
N GLY A 240 14.08 10.54 -8.63
CA GLY A 240 14.70 11.86 -8.49
C GLY A 240 15.25 12.43 -9.81
N ASP A 241 15.70 13.68 -9.78
CA ASP A 241 16.28 14.40 -10.91
C ASP A 241 17.56 13.75 -11.46
N GLU A 242 18.36 13.10 -10.61
CA GLU A 242 19.67 12.54 -10.97
C GLU A 242 19.61 11.51 -12.11
N ASN A 243 18.55 10.71 -12.17
CA ASN A 243 18.45 9.55 -13.07
C ASN A 243 17.19 9.51 -13.93
N VAL A 244 16.31 10.51 -13.85
CA VAL A 244 15.02 10.54 -14.57
C VAL A 244 15.18 10.28 -16.07
N HIS A 245 16.16 10.90 -16.73
CA HIS A 245 16.36 10.72 -18.17
C HIS A 245 16.93 9.34 -18.54
N ARG A 246 17.74 8.74 -17.65
CA ARG A 246 18.29 7.40 -17.87
C ARG A 246 17.22 6.33 -17.69
N VAL A 247 16.43 6.44 -16.62
CA VAL A 247 15.29 5.55 -16.36
C VAL A 247 14.25 5.69 -17.46
N ARG A 248 14.00 6.92 -17.92
CA ARG A 248 13.10 7.17 -19.05
C ARG A 248 13.52 6.41 -20.32
N ALA A 249 14.80 6.48 -20.69
CA ALA A 249 15.30 5.74 -21.85
C ALA A 249 15.16 4.21 -21.71
N VAL A 250 15.35 3.67 -20.50
CA VAL A 250 15.11 2.23 -20.24
C VAL A 250 13.62 1.89 -20.35
N MET A 251 12.73 2.77 -19.89
CA MET A 251 11.29 2.57 -20.05
C MET A 251 10.85 2.65 -21.51
N ASP A 252 11.41 3.57 -22.31
CA ASP A 252 11.16 3.64 -23.75
C ASP A 252 11.60 2.33 -24.44
N GLU A 253 12.75 1.76 -24.06
CA GLU A 253 13.21 0.47 -24.57
C GLU A 253 12.25 -0.68 -24.21
N VAL A 254 11.78 -0.74 -22.97
CA VAL A 254 10.96 -1.84 -22.47
C VAL A 254 9.51 -1.74 -22.92
N PHE A 255 8.91 -0.54 -22.90
CA PHE A 255 7.49 -0.31 -23.16
C PHE A 255 7.20 0.21 -24.58
N GLY A 256 8.20 0.76 -25.27
CA GLY A 256 8.02 1.54 -26.49
C GLY A 256 7.82 3.02 -26.18
N ASP A 257 8.44 3.89 -26.96
CA ASP A 257 8.36 5.35 -26.82
C ASP A 257 6.94 5.86 -27.13
N GLU A 258 6.22 5.15 -28.00
CA GLU A 258 4.83 5.43 -28.35
C GLU A 258 3.88 5.25 -27.16
N ASN A 259 4.24 4.37 -26.21
CA ASN A 259 3.43 4.04 -25.04
C ASN A 259 3.66 4.96 -23.84
N PHE A 260 4.52 5.98 -24.00
CA PHE A 260 4.66 7.04 -23.02
C PHE A 260 3.42 7.93 -22.96
N ILE A 261 2.96 8.20 -21.73
CA ILE A 261 1.80 9.06 -21.47
C ILE A 261 2.22 10.43 -20.97
N SER A 262 2.92 10.49 -19.83
CA SER A 262 3.29 11.78 -19.22
C SER A 262 4.44 11.63 -18.22
N GLN A 263 5.23 12.71 -18.07
CA GLN A 263 6.20 12.86 -16.99
C GLN A 263 5.57 13.83 -15.98
N ILE A 264 5.25 13.32 -14.80
CA ILE A 264 4.57 14.07 -13.75
C ILE A 264 5.63 14.64 -12.81
N VAL A 265 5.54 15.93 -12.49
CA VAL A 265 6.40 16.63 -11.54
C VAL A 265 5.60 16.86 -10.27
N TYR A 266 6.10 16.39 -9.13
CA TYR A 266 5.45 16.63 -7.84
C TYR A 266 6.40 17.24 -6.82
N ARG A 267 5.87 18.12 -5.97
CA ARG A 267 6.66 18.86 -4.98
C ARG A 267 6.84 18.05 -3.70
N THR A 268 8.09 17.90 -3.24
CA THR A 268 8.46 17.09 -2.06
C THR A 268 8.76 17.93 -0.82
N THR A 269 9.56 19.00 -0.92
CA THR A 269 10.01 19.79 0.24
C THR A 269 10.06 21.31 -0.03
N THR A 270 10.28 22.10 1.03
CA THR A 270 10.83 23.47 0.89
C THR A 270 12.33 23.33 0.66
N GLY A 271 12.86 23.94 -0.40
CA GLY A 271 14.21 23.73 -0.95
C GLY A 271 15.29 23.29 0.03
N LYS A 272 16.03 22.24 -0.32
CA LYS A 272 17.33 21.97 0.30
C LYS A 272 18.30 23.05 -0.19
N ALA A 273 18.92 23.77 0.74
CA ALA A 273 19.93 24.78 0.43
C ALA A 273 21.01 24.16 -0.47
N SER A 274 20.99 24.55 -1.74
CA SER A 274 22.01 24.24 -2.72
C SER A 274 22.88 25.47 -2.94
N GLU A 275 24.06 25.29 -3.55
CA GLU A 275 24.90 26.44 -3.94
C GLU A 275 24.25 27.32 -5.02
N ALA A 276 23.24 26.80 -5.74
CA ALA A 276 22.57 27.48 -6.84
C ALA A 276 21.03 27.49 -6.66
N LEU A 277 20.31 26.62 -7.38
CA LEU A 277 18.87 26.51 -7.32
C LEU A 277 18.45 25.27 -6.54
N ASP A 278 17.64 25.49 -5.50
CA ASP A 278 17.19 24.41 -4.64
C ASP A 278 16.27 23.45 -5.41
N ASN A 279 16.66 22.17 -5.44
CA ASN A 279 15.79 21.13 -5.94
C ASN A 279 14.63 20.90 -4.95
N THR A 280 13.39 21.02 -5.45
CA THR A 280 12.14 20.93 -4.66
C THR A 280 11.16 19.88 -5.19
N CYS A 281 11.51 19.18 -6.27
CA CYS A 281 10.60 18.32 -7.00
C CYS A 281 11.22 16.96 -7.32
N ASP A 282 10.38 15.95 -7.28
CA ASP A 282 10.66 14.61 -7.80
C ASP A 282 9.76 14.35 -9.02
N PHE A 283 10.06 13.29 -9.75
CA PHE A 283 9.39 12.94 -11.00
C PHE A 283 8.72 11.58 -10.92
N ILE A 284 7.61 11.43 -11.64
CA ILE A 284 6.94 10.16 -11.87
C ILE A 284 6.81 9.97 -13.39
N LEU A 285 7.38 8.88 -13.89
CA LEU A 285 7.25 8.48 -15.28
C LEU A 285 6.04 7.58 -15.42
N TRP A 286 5.06 8.00 -16.23
CA TRP A 286 3.86 7.23 -16.51
C TRP A 286 3.89 6.65 -17.92
N PHE A 287 3.89 5.32 -17.99
CA PHE A 287 3.76 4.53 -19.21
C PHE A 287 2.51 3.65 -19.16
N ALA A 288 1.93 3.43 -20.33
CA ALA A 288 0.90 2.41 -20.52
C ALA A 288 1.50 1.15 -21.13
N LYS A 289 0.80 0.02 -21.04
CA LYS A 289 1.14 -1.15 -21.86
C LYS A 289 0.76 -0.94 -23.33
N CYS A 290 -0.42 -0.38 -23.57
CA CYS A 290 -0.90 0.01 -24.88
C CYS A 290 -1.63 1.36 -24.77
N LYS A 291 -1.05 2.41 -25.35
CA LYS A 291 -1.55 3.79 -25.23
C LYS A 291 -3.02 3.93 -25.62
N ASP A 292 -3.42 3.33 -26.74
CA ASP A 292 -4.78 3.45 -27.28
C ASP A 292 -5.87 2.82 -26.39
N LYS A 293 -5.49 1.85 -25.55
CA LYS A 293 -6.40 1.14 -24.64
C LYS A 293 -6.25 1.58 -23.18
N THR A 294 -5.40 2.57 -22.92
CA THR A 294 -5.05 2.99 -21.55
C THR A 294 -6.30 3.42 -20.78
N LYS A 295 -6.47 2.84 -19.61
CA LYS A 295 -7.52 3.27 -18.68
C LYS A 295 -7.12 4.60 -18.06
N PHE A 296 -7.92 5.63 -18.28
CA PHE A 296 -7.68 6.97 -17.76
C PHE A 296 -8.97 7.61 -17.24
N ARG A 297 -8.93 8.07 -16.00
CA ARG A 297 -9.98 8.86 -15.35
C ARG A 297 -9.49 10.29 -15.16
N ARG A 298 -10.36 11.26 -15.43
CA ARG A 298 -10.04 12.67 -15.16
C ARG A 298 -10.26 12.94 -13.68
N LEU A 299 -9.18 13.27 -12.96
CA LEU A 299 -9.28 13.74 -11.59
C LEU A 299 -9.44 15.26 -11.56
N LEU A 300 -10.38 15.72 -10.75
CA LEU A 300 -10.71 17.12 -10.56
C LEU A 300 -10.32 17.57 -9.16
N PHE A 301 -9.89 18.82 -9.02
CA PHE A 301 -9.73 19.46 -7.73
C PHE A 301 -10.48 20.79 -7.69
N LYS A 302 -10.90 21.15 -6.47
CA LYS A 302 -11.57 22.42 -6.23
C LYS A 302 -10.54 23.55 -6.21
N ARG A 303 -10.79 24.58 -7.01
CA ARG A 303 -9.98 25.81 -7.04
C ARG A 303 -10.34 26.73 -5.90
N ASP A 304 -9.38 27.55 -5.50
CA ASP A 304 -9.61 28.67 -4.62
C ASP A 304 -9.99 29.92 -5.43
N ALA A 305 -11.17 30.47 -5.14
CA ALA A 305 -11.69 31.65 -5.82
C ALA A 305 -10.85 32.90 -5.55
N GLU A 306 -10.21 33.00 -4.37
CA GLU A 306 -9.41 34.17 -3.99
C GLU A 306 -8.02 34.14 -4.62
N ALA A 307 -7.47 32.95 -4.83
CA ALA A 307 -6.14 32.76 -5.43
C ALA A 307 -6.16 32.82 -6.97
N ASP A 308 -7.28 32.43 -7.61
CA ASP A 308 -7.35 32.38 -9.08
C ASP A 308 -7.49 33.78 -9.70
N ARG A 309 -6.36 34.29 -10.20
CA ARG A 309 -6.29 35.63 -10.82
C ARG A 309 -7.13 35.76 -12.09
N ASN A 310 -7.57 34.66 -12.70
CA ASN A 310 -8.37 34.68 -13.93
C ASN A 310 -9.85 35.01 -13.68
N PHE A 311 -10.33 34.82 -12.45
CA PHE A 311 -11.68 35.12 -12.02
C PHE A 311 -11.58 36.34 -11.09
N ARG A 312 -11.85 37.55 -11.58
CA ARG A 312 -11.73 38.81 -10.79
C ARG A 312 -12.84 39.82 -11.04
N PHE A 313 -13.73 39.53 -11.97
CA PHE A 313 -14.76 40.48 -12.40
C PHE A 313 -16.09 40.13 -11.76
N ASP A 314 -16.76 41.13 -11.20
CA ASP A 314 -18.19 41.08 -10.90
C ASP A 314 -18.92 41.62 -12.13
N PHE A 315 -19.98 40.93 -12.54
CA PHE A 315 -20.75 41.29 -13.72
C PHE A 315 -22.00 42.05 -13.27
N SER A 316 -22.08 43.33 -13.66
CA SER A 316 -23.35 44.05 -13.58
C SER A 316 -24.25 43.65 -14.75
N GLU A 317 -25.57 43.72 -14.55
CA GLU A 317 -26.57 43.43 -15.59
C GLU A 317 -26.44 44.35 -16.83
N ASP A 318 -25.72 45.49 -16.71
CA ASP A 318 -25.41 46.41 -17.82
C ASP A 318 -24.34 45.89 -18.80
N GLY A 319 -23.74 44.73 -18.49
CA GLY A 319 -22.65 44.14 -19.27
C GLY A 319 -21.31 44.83 -19.08
N LEU A 320 -21.16 45.67 -18.04
CA LEU A 320 -19.91 46.37 -17.71
C LEU A 320 -19.09 45.59 -16.67
N PHE A 321 -17.76 45.60 -16.86
CA PHE A 321 -16.81 44.96 -15.96
C PHE A 321 -16.57 45.82 -14.72
N GLY A 322 -17.05 45.37 -13.55
CA GLY A 322 -16.64 45.91 -12.26
C GLY A 322 -15.51 45.09 -11.64
N VAL A 323 -14.62 45.73 -10.87
CA VAL A 323 -13.70 45.00 -9.98
C VAL A 323 -14.53 44.40 -8.85
N ALA A 324 -14.42 43.09 -8.63
CA ALA A 324 -15.26 42.39 -7.67
C ALA A 324 -15.05 42.87 -6.21
N GLY A 325 -16.15 42.92 -5.45
CA GLY A 325 -16.10 42.91 -3.99
C GLY A 325 -15.68 41.53 -3.45
N LYS A 326 -15.45 41.41 -2.13
CA LYS A 326 -14.92 40.19 -1.47
C LYS A 326 -15.80 38.93 -1.54
N GLU A 327 -16.94 38.93 -2.25
CA GLU A 327 -17.88 37.81 -2.23
C GLU A 327 -17.57 36.75 -3.31
N PRO A 328 -17.25 35.48 -2.94
CA PRO A 328 -16.74 34.46 -3.88
C PRO A 328 -17.69 34.07 -5.01
N HIS A 329 -19.00 34.23 -4.79
CA HIS A 329 -20.05 33.75 -5.70
C HIS A 329 -20.31 34.70 -6.88
N ARG A 330 -19.74 35.91 -6.87
CA ARG A 330 -19.88 36.89 -7.96
C ARG A 330 -18.72 36.90 -8.93
N ILE A 331 -17.64 36.21 -8.59
CA ILE A 331 -16.40 36.26 -9.32
C ILE A 331 -16.52 35.42 -10.60
N SER A 332 -16.18 36.02 -11.73
CA SER A 332 -16.43 35.44 -13.04
C SER A 332 -15.37 35.89 -14.07
N ARG A 333 -15.35 35.26 -15.26
CA ARG A 333 -14.47 35.60 -16.38
C ARG A 333 -15.26 35.70 -17.69
N MET A 334 -14.90 36.66 -18.56
CA MET A 334 -15.41 36.72 -19.93
C MET A 334 -14.55 35.85 -20.87
N ASN A 335 -15.20 35.02 -21.67
CA ASN A 335 -14.59 34.27 -22.77
C ASN A 335 -15.18 34.70 -24.13
N PRO A 336 -14.39 34.73 -25.21
CA PRO A 336 -14.91 35.00 -26.55
C PRO A 336 -15.93 33.94 -27.00
N ILE A 337 -17.04 34.39 -27.58
CA ILE A 337 -18.10 33.52 -28.13
C ILE A 337 -18.04 33.38 -29.65
N THR A 338 -16.94 33.81 -30.25
CA THR A 338 -16.68 33.67 -31.68
C THR A 338 -15.85 32.39 -31.94
N SER A 339 -16.14 31.73 -33.05
CA SER A 339 -15.37 30.62 -33.61
C SER A 339 -14.61 31.10 -34.85
N GLN A 340 -13.50 30.46 -35.17
CA GLN A 340 -12.76 30.71 -36.41
C GLN A 340 -13.52 30.15 -37.64
N SER A 341 -14.40 29.17 -37.44
CA SER A 341 -15.33 28.64 -38.44
C SER A 341 -16.69 29.34 -38.33
N GLY A 342 -17.31 29.66 -39.47
CA GLY A 342 -18.64 30.27 -39.52
C GLY A 342 -19.50 29.64 -40.62
N SER A 343 -20.76 29.35 -40.29
CA SER A 343 -21.83 29.00 -41.22
C SER A 343 -22.85 30.14 -41.32
N THR A 344 -23.74 30.08 -42.33
CA THR A 344 -24.86 31.03 -42.49
C THR A 344 -25.76 31.13 -41.26
N THR A 345 -25.88 30.07 -40.45
CA THR A 345 -26.68 30.04 -39.22
C THR A 345 -25.98 30.65 -38.00
N THR A 346 -24.69 30.93 -38.12
CA THR A 346 -23.84 31.46 -37.03
C THR A 346 -23.30 32.86 -37.32
N THR A 347 -23.52 33.39 -38.53
CA THR A 347 -23.10 34.73 -38.91
C THR A 347 -24.34 35.62 -39.03
N PHE A 348 -24.66 36.32 -37.95
CA PHE A 348 -25.78 37.27 -37.88
C PHE A 348 -25.45 38.45 -36.97
N GLU A 349 -26.12 39.57 -37.20
CA GLU A 349 -26.07 40.74 -36.33
C GLU A 349 -26.95 40.49 -35.10
N TYR A 350 -26.40 40.68 -33.90
CA TYR A 350 -27.14 40.46 -32.65
C TYR A 350 -27.27 41.76 -31.83
N PRO A 351 -28.49 42.21 -31.51
CA PRO A 351 -28.72 43.35 -30.64
C PRO A 351 -28.61 42.94 -29.15
N TYR A 352 -27.73 43.60 -28.39
CA TYR A 352 -27.57 43.38 -26.96
C TYR A 352 -27.35 44.72 -26.23
N SER A 353 -28.13 44.97 -25.17
CA SER A 353 -28.08 46.20 -24.34
C SER A 353 -28.01 47.50 -25.15
N GLY A 354 -28.88 47.64 -26.17
CA GLY A 354 -28.96 48.83 -27.03
C GLY A 354 -27.85 48.97 -28.08
N ARG A 355 -26.92 48.02 -28.17
CA ARG A 355 -25.82 47.98 -29.16
C ARG A 355 -25.98 46.80 -30.11
N ARG A 356 -25.31 46.87 -31.27
CA ARG A 356 -25.32 45.81 -32.27
C ARG A 356 -23.93 45.20 -32.40
N PHE A 357 -23.87 43.87 -32.35
CA PHE A 357 -22.63 43.11 -32.39
C PHE A 357 -22.57 42.22 -33.62
N VAL A 358 -21.41 42.16 -34.26
CA VAL A 358 -21.14 41.32 -35.44
C VAL A 358 -19.88 40.52 -35.16
N PRO A 359 -19.84 39.21 -35.46
CA PRO A 359 -18.62 38.43 -35.31
C PRO A 359 -17.60 38.89 -36.34
N GLY A 360 -16.32 38.95 -35.96
CA GLY A 360 -15.22 39.35 -36.85
C GLY A 360 -14.90 38.30 -37.92
N LYS A 361 -13.70 37.71 -37.89
CA LYS A 361 -13.38 36.55 -38.74
C LYS A 361 -14.02 35.28 -38.16
N GLY A 362 -14.98 34.69 -38.88
CA GLY A 362 -15.68 33.46 -38.51
C GLY A 362 -17.16 33.67 -38.18
N GLY A 363 -17.71 32.89 -37.24
CA GLY A 363 -19.10 32.97 -36.81
C GLY A 363 -19.26 32.91 -35.28
N TRP A 364 -20.47 33.13 -34.78
CA TRP A 364 -20.81 32.86 -33.39
C TRP A 364 -20.70 31.37 -33.07
N LYS A 365 -20.36 31.01 -31.82
CA LYS A 365 -20.33 29.61 -31.36
C LYS A 365 -21.72 28.96 -31.25
N THR A 366 -22.79 29.73 -31.41
CA THR A 366 -24.18 29.28 -31.31
C THR A 366 -25.07 30.02 -32.30
N ASN A 367 -26.28 29.50 -32.51
CA ASN A 367 -27.30 30.10 -33.36
C ASN A 367 -28.07 31.23 -32.63
N PHE A 368 -28.98 31.89 -33.34
CA PHE A 368 -29.77 32.99 -32.78
C PHE A 368 -30.57 32.57 -31.53
N SER A 369 -31.25 31.42 -31.56
CA SER A 369 -32.00 30.90 -30.40
C SER A 369 -31.11 30.62 -29.19
N GLY A 370 -29.90 30.11 -29.42
CA GLY A 370 -28.92 29.87 -28.37
C GLY A 370 -28.40 31.17 -27.78
N MET A 371 -28.26 32.22 -28.60
CA MET A 371 -27.88 33.55 -28.13
C MET A 371 -28.96 34.17 -27.23
N GLU A 372 -30.24 34.00 -27.59
CA GLU A 372 -31.36 34.43 -26.75
C GLU A 372 -31.38 33.68 -25.41
N ARG A 373 -31.12 32.37 -25.39
CA ARG A 373 -31.02 31.60 -24.13
C ARG A 373 -29.83 32.04 -23.26
N LEU A 374 -28.70 32.39 -23.87
CA LEU A 374 -27.55 32.95 -23.14
C LEU A 374 -27.87 34.31 -22.52
N LYS A 375 -28.65 35.13 -23.23
CA LYS A 375 -29.18 36.39 -22.69
C LYS A 375 -30.17 36.15 -21.55
N LYS A 376 -31.16 35.26 -21.73
CA LYS A 376 -32.16 34.90 -20.71
C LYS A 376 -31.54 34.34 -19.42
N SER A 377 -30.43 33.62 -19.54
CA SER A 377 -29.68 33.03 -18.41
C SER A 377 -28.64 33.96 -17.77
N GLN A 378 -28.55 35.22 -18.21
CA GLN A 378 -27.55 36.19 -17.76
C GLN A 378 -26.09 35.70 -17.95
N ARG A 379 -25.85 34.89 -18.99
CA ARG A 379 -24.51 34.35 -19.33
C ARG A 379 -23.85 35.05 -20.52
N LEU A 380 -24.37 36.21 -20.91
CA LEU A 380 -23.87 37.03 -22.01
C LEU A 380 -23.39 38.40 -21.51
N THR A 381 -22.27 38.90 -22.03
CA THR A 381 -21.67 40.18 -21.65
C THR A 381 -20.92 40.80 -22.83
N TYR A 382 -20.44 42.03 -22.74
CA TYR A 382 -19.64 42.65 -23.79
C TYR A 382 -18.48 43.48 -23.23
N SER A 383 -17.37 43.53 -23.98
CA SER A 383 -16.26 44.44 -23.72
C SER A 383 -15.97 45.23 -25.00
N GLY A 384 -16.21 46.54 -24.96
CA GLY A 384 -16.13 47.40 -26.15
C GLY A 384 -17.12 46.95 -27.24
N LEU A 385 -16.59 46.45 -28.37
CA LEU A 385 -17.35 45.91 -29.51
C LEU A 385 -17.38 44.37 -29.55
N THR A 386 -16.88 43.70 -28.51
CA THR A 386 -16.79 42.24 -28.45
C THR A 386 -17.84 41.67 -27.51
N LEU A 387 -18.65 40.73 -28.00
CA LEU A 387 -19.60 39.97 -27.19
C LEU A 387 -18.90 38.73 -26.59
N GLY A 388 -19.23 38.39 -25.35
CA GLY A 388 -18.55 37.38 -24.54
C GLY A 388 -19.52 36.54 -23.70
N PHE A 389 -19.06 35.34 -23.36
CA PHE A 389 -19.75 34.40 -22.48
C PHE A 389 -19.20 34.59 -21.08
N VAL A 390 -20.11 34.73 -20.11
CA VAL A 390 -19.77 34.83 -18.69
C VAL A 390 -19.56 33.43 -18.14
N ARG A 391 -18.38 33.18 -17.59
CA ARG A 391 -18.05 31.96 -16.86
C ARG A 391 -17.98 32.29 -15.38
N PRO A 392 -19.03 32.02 -14.60
CA PRO A 392 -18.98 32.25 -13.16
C PRO A 392 -18.12 31.19 -12.48
N PHE A 393 -17.47 31.58 -11.39
CA PHE A 393 -16.59 30.68 -10.65
C PHE A 393 -17.36 29.47 -10.11
N ILE A 394 -18.64 29.64 -9.75
CA ILE A 394 -19.47 28.53 -9.24
C ILE A 394 -19.62 27.39 -10.25
N ASP A 395 -19.75 27.70 -11.54
CA ASP A 395 -19.89 26.74 -12.64
C ASP A 395 -18.55 26.09 -13.02
N PHE A 396 -17.44 26.76 -12.71
CA PHE A 396 -16.08 26.33 -13.07
C PHE A 396 -15.17 26.19 -11.86
N GLY A 397 -15.73 25.91 -10.68
CA GLY A 397 -14.99 25.86 -9.42
C GLY A 397 -13.99 24.70 -9.34
N PHE A 398 -14.00 23.81 -10.33
CA PHE A 398 -13.16 22.64 -10.43
C PHE A 398 -12.28 22.69 -11.67
N GLN A 399 -11.08 22.12 -11.56
CA GLN A 399 -10.13 21.99 -12.66
C GLN A 399 -9.52 20.59 -12.64
N THR A 400 -9.16 20.09 -13.82
CA THR A 400 -8.45 18.84 -13.99
C THR A 400 -7.00 18.96 -13.54
N PHE A 401 -6.48 17.94 -12.85
CA PHE A 401 -5.05 17.86 -12.57
C PHE A 401 -4.23 17.83 -13.87
N SER A 402 -3.13 18.61 -13.89
CA SER A 402 -2.09 18.54 -14.91
C SER A 402 -0.98 17.55 -14.50
N ASP A 403 0.07 17.49 -15.30
CA ASP A 403 1.34 16.83 -15.02
C ASP A 403 2.18 17.51 -13.92
N VAL A 404 1.84 18.75 -13.53
CA VAL A 404 2.46 19.45 -12.38
C VAL A 404 1.58 19.38 -11.15
N TRP A 405 2.09 18.80 -10.05
CA TRP A 405 1.42 18.65 -8.76
C TRP A 405 2.14 19.47 -7.68
N ASP A 406 1.59 20.64 -7.35
CA ASP A 406 2.17 21.60 -6.40
C ASP A 406 1.69 21.40 -4.95
N ASP A 407 0.55 20.74 -4.77
CA ASP A 407 -0.16 20.53 -3.51
C ASP A 407 0.19 19.20 -2.80
N THR A 408 1.20 18.48 -3.30
CA THR A 408 1.73 17.24 -2.69
C THR A 408 2.75 17.50 -1.59
N ARG A 409 3.08 18.77 -1.35
CA ARG A 409 4.06 19.19 -0.35
C ARG A 409 3.61 18.79 1.05
N GLN A 410 4.45 18.02 1.75
CA GLN A 410 4.32 17.86 3.20
C GLN A 410 4.88 19.12 3.88
N SER A 411 4.01 19.94 4.47
CA SER A 411 4.44 20.94 5.45
C SER A 411 4.87 20.22 6.73
N GLY A 412 5.73 20.82 7.56
CA GLY A 412 6.25 20.21 8.80
C GLY A 412 5.19 19.79 9.86
N PHE A 413 3.90 19.96 9.55
CA PHE A 413 2.74 19.51 10.33
C PHE A 413 1.94 18.38 9.63
N GLY A 414 2.49 17.74 8.59
CA GLY A 414 1.89 16.56 7.97
C GLY A 414 2.01 15.30 8.83
N ASP A 415 1.29 14.23 8.46
CA ASP A 415 1.33 12.94 9.16
C ASP A 415 2.78 12.47 9.38
N SER A 416 3.09 12.06 10.60
CA SER A 416 4.43 11.59 10.95
C SER A 416 4.79 10.37 10.08
N LYS A 417 5.91 10.45 9.36
CA LYS A 417 6.40 9.30 8.57
C LYS A 417 6.59 8.09 9.48
N LEU A 418 6.25 6.90 9.03
CA LEU A 418 6.43 5.62 9.74
C LEU A 418 7.74 4.93 9.35
N TYR A 419 8.39 5.36 8.26
CA TYR A 419 9.63 4.82 7.71
C TYR A 419 10.56 5.95 7.22
N VAL A 420 11.86 5.67 7.11
CA VAL A 420 12.91 6.65 6.73
C VAL A 420 12.60 7.31 5.39
N VAL A 421 12.25 6.50 4.38
CA VAL A 421 11.81 6.96 3.05
C VAL A 421 10.35 6.55 2.83
N GLN A 422 9.42 7.46 3.15
CA GLN A 422 8.00 7.26 2.91
C GLN A 422 7.48 8.26 1.88
N THR A 423 6.92 7.72 0.80
CA THR A 423 6.18 8.47 -0.22
C THR A 423 4.86 8.96 0.34
N THR A 424 4.48 10.19 -0.03
CA THR A 424 3.22 10.80 0.42
C THR A 424 2.03 10.04 -0.16
N THR A 425 1.07 9.65 0.68
CA THR A 425 -0.15 8.91 0.28
C THR A 425 -0.88 9.57 -0.88
N ARG A 426 -0.95 10.90 -0.89
CA ARG A 426 -1.63 11.71 -1.92
C ARG A 426 -1.10 11.50 -3.34
N VAL A 427 0.21 11.23 -3.48
CA VAL A 427 0.86 11.01 -4.79
C VAL A 427 0.41 9.66 -5.36
N ILE A 428 0.51 8.61 -4.55
CA ILE A 428 0.10 7.25 -4.93
C ILE A 428 -1.41 7.17 -5.15
N GLU A 429 -2.18 7.84 -4.30
CA GLU A 429 -3.64 7.96 -4.43
C GLU A 429 -4.04 8.48 -5.80
N ARG A 430 -3.41 9.56 -6.27
CA ARG A 430 -3.68 10.09 -7.61
C ARG A 430 -3.36 9.07 -8.69
N CYS A 431 -2.18 8.45 -8.64
CA CYS A 431 -1.77 7.45 -9.63
C CYS A 431 -2.77 6.29 -9.73
N ILE A 432 -3.20 5.77 -8.58
CA ILE A 432 -4.19 4.69 -8.49
C ILE A 432 -5.56 5.16 -9.00
N LEU A 433 -6.06 6.30 -8.54
CA LEU A 433 -7.37 6.81 -8.94
C LEU A 433 -7.45 7.21 -10.43
N LEU A 434 -6.32 7.59 -11.05
CA LEU A 434 -6.23 7.89 -12.49
C LEU A 434 -6.43 6.65 -13.36
N THR A 435 -5.99 5.47 -12.90
CA THR A 435 -5.78 4.30 -13.77
C THR A 435 -6.49 3.02 -13.33
N THR A 436 -7.24 3.06 -12.23
CA THR A 436 -7.92 1.88 -11.64
C THR A 436 -9.35 2.15 -11.21
N ASP A 437 -10.17 1.10 -11.24
CA ASP A 437 -11.48 1.01 -10.60
C ASP A 437 -11.37 0.21 -9.29
N PRO A 438 -12.34 0.34 -8.37
CA PRO A 438 -12.44 -0.59 -7.24
C PRO A 438 -12.45 -2.07 -7.72
N GLY A 439 -11.73 -2.93 -7.02
CA GLY A 439 -11.53 -4.34 -7.39
C GLY A 439 -10.40 -4.62 -8.39
N ASP A 440 -9.81 -3.60 -9.02
CA ASP A 440 -8.61 -3.78 -9.86
C ASP A 440 -7.39 -4.18 -9.01
N LEU A 441 -6.41 -4.83 -9.66
CA LEU A 441 -5.18 -5.29 -9.02
C LEU A 441 -4.06 -4.26 -9.16
N VAL A 442 -3.51 -3.84 -8.03
CA VAL A 442 -2.32 -2.97 -7.91
C VAL A 442 -1.12 -3.79 -7.44
N LEU A 443 0.03 -3.60 -8.07
CA LEU A 443 1.29 -4.24 -7.68
C LEU A 443 2.34 -3.19 -7.32
N ASP A 444 3.02 -3.40 -6.19
CA ASP A 444 4.17 -2.62 -5.76
C ASP A 444 5.41 -3.54 -5.62
N PRO A 445 6.39 -3.46 -6.54
CA PRO A 445 7.58 -4.31 -6.48
C PRO A 445 8.60 -3.94 -5.40
N THR A 446 8.35 -2.88 -4.63
CA THR A 446 9.33 -2.26 -3.72
C THR A 446 8.82 -1.97 -2.32
N CYS A 447 7.51 -2.08 -2.07
CA CYS A 447 6.79 -1.98 -0.80
C CYS A 447 7.21 -0.83 0.15
N GLY A 448 8.42 -0.92 0.73
CA GLY A 448 8.96 -0.03 1.74
C GLY A 448 8.02 0.02 2.95
N SER A 449 7.49 1.19 3.23
CA SER A 449 6.52 1.42 4.31
C SER A 449 5.09 0.88 4.07
N GLY A 450 4.85 0.19 2.96
CA GLY A 450 3.53 -0.33 2.57
C GLY A 450 2.53 0.76 2.17
N THR A 451 3.01 1.91 1.68
CA THR A 451 2.12 3.05 1.35
C THR A 451 1.19 2.72 0.17
N THR A 452 1.68 2.03 -0.86
CA THR A 452 0.86 1.62 -2.00
C THR A 452 -0.25 0.66 -1.59
N ALA A 453 0.08 -0.36 -0.78
CA ALA A 453 -0.89 -1.30 -0.24
C ALA A 453 -1.95 -0.59 0.63
N TYR A 454 -1.54 0.34 1.50
CA TYR A 454 -2.45 1.14 2.32
C TYR A 454 -3.44 1.96 1.45
N VAL A 455 -2.95 2.63 0.41
CA VAL A 455 -3.79 3.44 -0.47
C VAL A 455 -4.69 2.57 -1.35
N ALA A 456 -4.17 1.47 -1.91
CA ALA A 456 -4.97 0.52 -2.68
C ALA A 456 -6.11 -0.05 -1.83
N GLU A 457 -5.82 -0.47 -0.60
CA GLU A 457 -6.80 -0.94 0.38
C GLU A 457 -7.84 0.15 0.71
N GLN A 458 -7.40 1.41 0.94
CA GLN A 458 -8.31 2.55 1.20
C GLN A 458 -9.37 2.69 0.10
N TRP A 459 -8.95 2.49 -1.14
CA TRP A 459 -9.80 2.67 -2.31
C TRP A 459 -10.46 1.36 -2.78
N GLY A 460 -10.36 0.27 -2.03
CA GLY A 460 -11.00 -1.02 -2.35
C GLY A 460 -10.40 -1.71 -3.58
N ARG A 461 -9.10 -1.54 -3.82
CA ARG A 461 -8.34 -2.27 -4.85
C ARG A 461 -7.68 -3.49 -4.21
N ARG A 462 -7.51 -4.54 -5.01
CA ARG A 462 -6.67 -5.68 -4.65
C ARG A 462 -5.21 -5.26 -4.72
N TRP A 463 -4.36 -5.77 -3.84
CA TRP A 463 -2.95 -5.40 -3.84
C TRP A 463 -2.00 -6.56 -3.60
N ILE A 464 -0.84 -6.49 -4.25
CA ILE A 464 0.34 -7.31 -4.01
C ILE A 464 1.51 -6.35 -3.78
N THR A 465 2.27 -6.56 -2.70
CA THR A 465 3.46 -5.76 -2.40
C THR A 465 4.64 -6.67 -2.10
N LEU A 466 5.82 -6.31 -2.62
CA LEU A 466 7.04 -7.12 -2.57
C LEU A 466 8.15 -6.32 -1.90
N ASP A 467 8.92 -6.95 -1.01
CA ASP A 467 10.16 -6.36 -0.48
C ASP A 467 11.20 -7.46 -0.20
N THR A 468 12.47 -7.12 -0.34
CA THR A 468 13.57 -7.95 0.16
C THR A 468 13.77 -7.79 1.67
N SER A 469 13.28 -6.67 2.25
CA SER A 469 13.45 -6.33 3.66
C SER A 469 12.35 -6.89 4.55
N ARG A 470 12.78 -7.62 5.59
CA ARG A 470 11.89 -8.10 6.65
C ARG A 470 11.36 -6.98 7.50
N VAL A 471 12.19 -5.98 7.79
CA VAL A 471 11.80 -4.80 8.59
C VAL A 471 10.73 -3.99 7.86
N ALA A 472 10.87 -3.79 6.55
CA ALA A 472 9.90 -3.08 5.72
C ALA A 472 8.54 -3.78 5.73
N LEU A 473 8.52 -5.09 5.49
CA LEU A 473 7.28 -5.88 5.54
C LEU A 473 6.67 -5.93 6.94
N ALA A 474 7.47 -6.04 8.01
CA ALA A 474 6.94 -6.02 9.37
C ALA A 474 6.25 -4.68 9.71
N LEU A 475 6.84 -3.56 9.29
CA LEU A 475 6.24 -2.22 9.45
C LEU A 475 4.98 -2.04 8.60
N ALA A 476 5.03 -2.45 7.33
CA ALA A 476 3.88 -2.43 6.44
C ALA A 476 2.71 -3.27 6.99
N ARG A 477 3.01 -4.49 7.48
CA ARG A 477 2.05 -5.39 8.14
C ARG A 477 1.38 -4.72 9.33
N ALA A 478 2.17 -4.20 10.27
CA ALA A 478 1.64 -3.51 11.45
C ALA A 478 0.77 -2.30 11.07
N ARG A 479 1.20 -1.52 10.06
CA ARG A 479 0.47 -0.36 9.56
C ARG A 479 -0.89 -0.74 8.97
N ILE A 480 -0.97 -1.78 8.13
CA ILE A 480 -2.22 -2.19 7.48
C ILE A 480 -3.18 -2.85 8.49
N MET A 481 -2.66 -3.64 9.43
CA MET A 481 -3.47 -4.23 10.52
C MET A 481 -4.07 -3.16 11.44
N GLY A 482 -3.28 -2.13 11.77
CA GLY A 482 -3.70 -1.01 12.62
C GLY A 482 -4.42 0.12 11.87
N ALA A 483 -4.65 -0.01 10.56
CA ALA A 483 -5.29 1.03 9.77
C ALA A 483 -6.80 1.05 9.95
N ARG A 484 -7.36 2.25 10.09
CA ARG A 484 -8.78 2.52 9.94
C ARG A 484 -9.04 3.12 8.57
N TYR A 485 -10.04 2.58 7.87
CA TYR A 485 -10.52 3.12 6.61
C TYR A 485 -11.97 3.61 6.75
N PRO A 486 -12.35 4.65 5.99
CA PRO A 486 -13.76 4.95 5.78
C PRO A 486 -14.44 3.81 5.01
N PHE A 487 -15.72 3.59 5.31
CA PHE A 487 -16.58 2.72 4.51
C PHE A 487 -17.34 3.59 3.51
N TYR A 488 -17.17 3.32 2.22
CA TYR A 488 -17.81 4.06 1.15
C TYR A 488 -19.10 3.37 0.72
N LEU A 489 -20.13 4.16 0.39
CA LEU A 489 -21.38 3.62 -0.16
C LEU A 489 -21.10 2.97 -1.51
N LEU A 490 -21.34 1.66 -1.60
CA LEU A 490 -21.24 0.91 -2.84
C LEU A 490 -22.38 1.32 -3.77
N ALA A 491 -22.07 1.51 -5.06
CA ALA A 491 -23.10 1.78 -6.07
C ALA A 491 -24.11 0.62 -6.14
N ASP A 492 -23.63 -0.62 -6.04
CA ASP A 492 -24.44 -1.84 -5.95
C ASP A 492 -24.90 -2.15 -4.53
N SER A 493 -25.50 -1.16 -3.85
CA SER A 493 -26.15 -1.35 -2.56
C SER A 493 -27.47 -0.59 -2.51
N ARG A 494 -28.43 -1.06 -1.72
CA ARG A 494 -29.74 -0.39 -1.61
C ARG A 494 -29.61 1.06 -1.12
N GLU A 495 -28.70 1.29 -0.17
CA GLU A 495 -28.36 2.63 0.33
C GLU A 495 -27.68 3.49 -0.76
N GLY A 496 -26.82 2.87 -1.58
CA GLY A 496 -26.17 3.50 -2.71
C GLY A 496 -27.15 3.91 -3.81
N GLN A 497 -28.01 3.01 -4.26
CA GLN A 497 -29.06 3.27 -5.25
C GLN A 497 -30.01 4.39 -4.79
N GLN A 498 -30.40 4.40 -3.51
CA GLN A 498 -31.20 5.48 -2.93
C GLN A 498 -30.44 6.82 -2.95
N LYS A 499 -29.15 6.81 -2.59
CA LYS A 499 -28.34 8.01 -2.59
C LYS A 499 -28.16 8.55 -4.01
N GLU A 500 -27.93 7.67 -4.98
CA GLU A 500 -27.79 8.02 -6.38
C GLU A 500 -29.09 8.59 -6.97
N ALA A 501 -30.25 8.01 -6.62
CA ALA A 501 -31.58 8.53 -6.97
C ALA A 501 -31.80 9.97 -6.46
N VAL A 502 -31.40 10.25 -5.23
CA VAL A 502 -31.49 11.61 -4.64
C VAL A 502 -30.58 12.58 -5.39
N LEU A 503 -29.39 12.14 -5.81
CA LEU A 503 -28.43 12.99 -6.53
C LEU A 503 -28.86 13.27 -7.97
N THR A 504 -29.48 12.30 -8.65
CA THR A 504 -29.94 12.44 -10.03
C THR A 504 -31.37 12.95 -10.16
N GLN A 505 -32.11 13.03 -9.04
CA GLN A 505 -33.54 13.34 -9.00
C GLN A 505 -34.42 12.37 -9.82
N VAL A 506 -33.93 11.14 -10.01
CA VAL A 506 -34.63 10.04 -10.67
C VAL A 506 -35.15 9.07 -9.60
N PRO A 507 -36.27 8.35 -9.79
CA PRO A 507 -36.68 7.29 -8.88
C PRO A 507 -35.55 6.26 -8.67
N PRO A 508 -35.41 5.69 -7.46
CA PRO A 508 -34.40 4.68 -7.19
C PRO A 508 -34.60 3.45 -8.04
N SER A 509 -33.48 2.87 -8.50
CA SER A 509 -33.50 1.60 -9.23
C SER A 509 -34.13 0.50 -8.37
N GLU A 510 -34.91 -0.38 -8.99
CA GLU A 510 -35.46 -1.59 -8.35
C GLU A 510 -34.61 -2.84 -8.65
N SER A 511 -33.44 -2.65 -9.27
CA SER A 511 -32.55 -3.76 -9.60
C SER A 511 -32.02 -4.44 -8.32
N PRO A 512 -31.93 -5.78 -8.29
CA PRO A 512 -31.36 -6.50 -7.15
C PRO A 512 -29.91 -6.07 -6.93
N THR A 513 -29.52 -5.94 -5.66
CA THR A 513 -28.16 -5.54 -5.27
C THR A 513 -27.40 -6.73 -4.71
N HIS A 514 -26.15 -6.91 -5.12
CA HIS A 514 -25.28 -8.01 -4.68
C HIS A 514 -24.14 -7.53 -3.78
N GLY A 515 -23.96 -6.21 -3.62
CA GLY A 515 -22.87 -5.65 -2.83
C GLY A 515 -21.53 -5.71 -3.56
N ASP A 516 -21.54 -5.77 -4.90
CA ASP A 516 -20.31 -5.90 -5.66
C ASP A 516 -19.52 -4.59 -5.71
N LEU A 517 -18.29 -4.68 -5.20
CA LEU A 517 -17.33 -3.58 -5.16
C LEU A 517 -16.94 -3.07 -6.55
N ARG A 518 -16.93 -3.93 -7.59
CA ARG A 518 -16.48 -3.54 -8.94
C ARG A 518 -17.40 -2.56 -9.64
N HIS A 519 -18.68 -2.51 -9.25
CA HIS A 519 -19.62 -1.49 -9.70
C HIS A 519 -19.25 -0.08 -9.20
N GLY A 520 -18.32 0.01 -8.25
CA GLY A 520 -17.75 1.26 -7.76
C GLY A 520 -18.51 1.82 -6.56
N PHE A 521 -18.20 3.08 -6.25
CA PHE A 521 -18.83 3.82 -5.15
C PHE A 521 -19.81 4.86 -5.68
N VAL A 522 -20.68 5.36 -4.80
CA VAL A 522 -21.45 6.56 -5.09
C VAL A 522 -20.54 7.77 -4.85
N TYR A 523 -20.22 8.51 -5.92
CA TYR A 523 -19.33 9.67 -5.89
C TYR A 523 -20.09 10.99 -5.89
N GLU A 524 -19.48 12.03 -5.30
CA GLU A 524 -19.88 13.41 -5.56
C GLU A 524 -19.73 13.73 -7.06
N ARG A 525 -20.65 14.54 -7.59
CA ARG A 525 -20.66 14.96 -9.00
C ARG A 525 -20.64 16.46 -9.12
N VAL A 526 -19.95 16.96 -10.13
CA VAL A 526 -19.90 18.40 -10.44
C VAL A 526 -20.51 18.61 -11.83
N PRO A 527 -21.49 19.52 -11.98
CA PRO A 527 -22.03 19.86 -13.29
C PRO A 527 -20.99 20.62 -14.12
N HIS A 528 -20.75 20.14 -15.34
CA HIS A 528 -19.91 20.79 -16.33
C HIS A 528 -20.78 21.68 -17.22
N VAL A 529 -21.07 22.90 -16.73
CA VAL A 529 -21.91 23.85 -17.46
C VAL A 529 -21.15 24.41 -18.66
N THR A 530 -21.60 24.06 -19.87
CA THR A 530 -21.02 24.56 -21.11
C THR A 530 -21.97 25.52 -21.81
N LEU A 531 -21.43 26.32 -22.75
CA LEU A 531 -22.27 27.15 -23.62
C LEU A 531 -23.33 26.31 -24.34
N LYS A 532 -22.98 25.06 -24.72
CA LYS A 532 -23.86 24.12 -25.40
C LYS A 532 -25.01 23.65 -24.49
N SER A 533 -24.75 23.36 -23.21
CA SER A 533 -25.80 22.91 -22.28
C SER A 533 -26.86 24.00 -22.04
N ILE A 534 -26.45 25.27 -22.04
CA ILE A 534 -27.36 26.41 -21.92
C ILE A 534 -28.11 26.67 -23.24
N ALA A 535 -27.38 26.73 -24.36
CA ALA A 535 -27.96 27.08 -25.66
C ALA A 535 -29.01 26.06 -26.15
N ASN A 536 -28.93 24.80 -25.71
CA ASN A 536 -29.88 23.75 -26.10
C ASN A 536 -31.00 23.50 -25.06
N ASN A 537 -30.97 24.18 -23.90
CA ASN A 537 -31.98 23.97 -22.87
C ASN A 537 -33.26 24.78 -23.13
N THR A 538 -34.30 24.09 -23.60
CA THR A 538 -35.63 24.69 -23.86
C THR A 538 -36.40 25.05 -22.59
N GLU A 539 -36.08 24.49 -21.43
CA GLU A 539 -36.75 24.86 -20.16
C GLU A 539 -36.46 26.29 -19.74
N ILE A 540 -35.31 26.83 -20.16
CA ILE A 540 -34.97 28.24 -19.91
C ILE A 540 -36.04 29.14 -20.54
N ASP A 541 -36.56 28.78 -21.71
CA ASP A 541 -37.62 29.54 -22.38
C ASP A 541 -38.91 29.49 -21.55
N VAL A 542 -39.34 28.30 -21.11
CA VAL A 542 -40.56 28.10 -20.31
C VAL A 542 -40.50 28.80 -18.95
N ILE A 543 -39.38 28.67 -18.23
CA ILE A 543 -39.18 29.32 -16.93
C ILE A 543 -39.19 30.84 -17.13
N TRP A 544 -38.49 31.34 -18.15
CA TRP A 544 -38.42 32.76 -18.41
C TRP A 544 -39.80 33.34 -18.74
N ASP A 545 -40.57 32.69 -19.62
CA ASP A 545 -41.91 33.13 -20.02
C ASP A 545 -42.86 33.17 -18.81
N ARG A 546 -42.86 32.12 -17.97
CA ARG A 546 -43.69 32.04 -16.76
C ARG A 546 -43.42 33.17 -15.78
N PHE A 547 -42.15 33.54 -15.56
CA PHE A 547 -41.81 34.65 -14.68
C PHE A 547 -42.05 36.01 -15.33
N GLN A 548 -42.02 36.13 -16.66
CA GLN A 548 -42.31 37.39 -17.33
C GLN A 548 -43.76 37.83 -17.19
N GLU A 549 -44.71 36.89 -17.15
CA GLU A 549 -46.12 37.20 -16.86
C GLU A 549 -46.30 37.93 -15.51
N VAL A 550 -45.39 37.71 -14.56
CA VAL A 550 -45.39 38.35 -13.23
C VAL A 550 -44.52 39.61 -13.19
N LEU A 551 -43.37 39.60 -13.85
CA LEU A 551 -42.40 40.71 -13.81
C LEU A 551 -42.86 41.92 -14.62
N GLU A 552 -43.55 41.72 -15.74
CA GLU A 552 -43.96 42.79 -16.64
C GLU A 552 -45.03 43.73 -16.03
N PRO A 553 -46.08 43.22 -15.35
CA PRO A 553 -46.99 44.06 -14.58
C PRO A 553 -46.31 44.82 -13.44
N LEU A 554 -45.41 44.16 -12.71
CA LEU A 554 -44.65 44.78 -11.61
C LEU A 554 -43.74 45.91 -12.12
N ARG A 555 -43.08 45.71 -13.26
CA ARG A 555 -42.28 46.73 -13.95
C ARG A 555 -43.14 47.93 -14.34
N THR A 556 -44.32 47.68 -14.89
CA THR A 556 -45.25 48.74 -15.31
C THR A 556 -45.72 49.56 -14.12
N GLN A 557 -46.05 48.91 -13.00
CA GLN A 557 -46.42 49.56 -11.75
C GLN A 557 -45.26 50.40 -11.18
N LEU A 558 -44.04 49.88 -11.22
CA LEU A 558 -42.85 50.58 -10.76
C LEU A 558 -42.56 51.83 -11.62
N ASN A 559 -42.63 51.69 -12.94
CA ASN A 559 -42.46 52.79 -13.89
C ASN A 559 -43.53 53.88 -13.72
N GLN A 560 -44.80 53.49 -13.50
CA GLN A 560 -45.88 54.43 -13.20
C GLN A 560 -45.64 55.17 -11.88
N ALA A 561 -45.20 54.46 -10.83
CA ALA A 561 -44.97 55.05 -9.51
C ALA A 561 -43.79 56.04 -9.50
N LEU A 562 -42.79 55.85 -10.38
CA LEU A 562 -41.58 56.66 -10.44
C LEU A 562 -41.58 57.67 -11.60
N GLY A 563 -42.56 57.63 -12.51
CA GLY A 563 -42.62 58.47 -13.71
C GLY A 563 -41.50 58.20 -14.71
N GLN A 564 -40.92 56.99 -14.68
CA GLN A 564 -39.81 56.57 -15.52
C GLN A 564 -40.28 55.61 -16.62
N LYS A 565 -39.43 55.34 -17.60
CA LYS A 565 -39.65 54.34 -18.66
C LYS A 565 -38.48 53.37 -18.70
N TRP A 566 -38.20 52.72 -17.58
CA TRP A 566 -37.10 51.77 -17.50
C TRP A 566 -37.43 50.48 -18.22
N GLU A 567 -36.49 50.07 -19.06
CA GLU A 567 -36.45 48.71 -19.58
C GLU A 567 -35.99 47.71 -18.50
N GLU A 568 -36.17 46.42 -18.75
CA GLU A 568 -35.91 45.37 -17.75
C GLU A 568 -34.47 45.39 -17.18
N TRP A 569 -33.49 45.82 -17.99
CA TRP A 569 -32.08 45.93 -17.60
C TRP A 569 -31.74 47.28 -16.95
N GLU A 570 -32.65 48.26 -16.93
CA GLU A 570 -32.41 49.61 -16.40
C GLU A 570 -32.95 49.79 -14.97
N VAL A 571 -33.66 48.79 -14.43
CA VAL A 571 -34.20 48.82 -13.07
C VAL A 571 -33.04 48.76 -12.06
N PRO A 572 -32.83 49.78 -11.19
CA PRO A 572 -31.72 49.82 -10.25
C PRO A 572 -31.76 48.66 -9.25
N ARG A 573 -30.58 48.18 -8.83
CA ARG A 573 -30.49 47.10 -7.83
C ARG A 573 -30.80 47.54 -6.41
N GLU A 574 -30.37 48.75 -6.05
CA GLU A 574 -30.70 49.40 -4.79
C GLU A 574 -31.83 50.39 -5.01
N ALA A 575 -32.81 50.41 -4.10
CA ALA A 575 -33.87 51.39 -4.16
C ALA A 575 -33.33 52.78 -3.79
N GLY A 576 -33.80 53.81 -4.50
CA GLY A 576 -33.42 55.18 -4.20
C GLY A 576 -33.93 55.63 -2.83
N ALA A 577 -33.11 56.35 -2.07
CA ALA A 577 -33.42 56.81 -0.71
C ALA A 577 -34.67 57.72 -0.59
N LYS A 578 -35.22 58.20 -1.72
CA LYS A 578 -36.40 59.09 -1.81
C LYS A 578 -37.63 58.42 -2.45
N TRP A 579 -37.63 57.10 -2.63
CA TRP A 579 -38.75 56.39 -3.26
C TRP A 579 -39.95 56.29 -2.32
N SER A 580 -41.16 56.29 -2.89
CA SER A 580 -42.39 56.09 -2.13
C SER A 580 -42.46 54.67 -1.57
N LYS A 581 -43.21 54.47 -0.47
CA LYS A 581 -43.37 53.14 0.15
C LYS A 581 -43.91 52.10 -0.82
N THR A 582 -44.82 52.49 -1.70
CA THR A 582 -45.38 51.63 -2.76
C THR A 582 -44.34 51.27 -3.82
N ALA A 583 -43.48 52.20 -4.23
CA ALA A 583 -42.38 51.91 -5.15
C ALA A 583 -41.33 50.98 -4.52
N LEU A 584 -41.03 51.15 -3.22
CA LEU A 584 -40.11 50.28 -2.47
C LEU A 584 -40.62 48.83 -2.40
N GLU A 585 -41.89 48.63 -2.04
CA GLU A 585 -42.49 47.29 -1.96
C GLU A 585 -42.59 46.62 -3.33
N THR A 586 -42.92 47.38 -4.38
CA THR A 586 -43.00 46.89 -5.76
C THR A 586 -41.61 46.50 -6.29
N HIS A 587 -40.60 47.32 -6.02
CA HIS A 587 -39.20 47.04 -6.36
C HIS A 587 -38.66 45.79 -5.67
N ALA A 588 -38.91 45.65 -4.36
CA ALA A 588 -38.49 44.48 -3.60
C ALA A 588 -39.12 43.19 -4.16
N LYS A 589 -40.43 43.20 -4.44
CA LYS A 589 -41.14 42.06 -5.07
C LYS A 589 -40.62 41.76 -6.47
N TRP A 590 -40.33 42.79 -7.27
CA TRP A 590 -39.76 42.60 -8.60
C TRP A 590 -38.39 41.92 -8.54
N TRP A 591 -37.50 42.38 -7.65
CA TRP A 591 -36.18 41.76 -7.46
C TRP A 591 -36.26 40.36 -6.85
N GLU A 592 -37.18 40.11 -5.92
CA GLU A 592 -37.40 38.77 -5.37
C GLU A 592 -37.80 37.77 -6.46
N ASN A 593 -38.77 38.13 -7.32
CA ASN A 593 -39.20 37.29 -8.43
C ASN A 593 -38.11 37.14 -9.49
N ARG A 594 -37.34 38.20 -9.78
CA ARG A 594 -36.20 38.14 -10.71
C ARG A 594 -35.10 37.21 -10.20
N LEU A 595 -34.77 37.30 -8.91
CA LEU A 595 -33.79 36.41 -8.27
C LEU A 595 -34.29 34.96 -8.22
N ALA A 596 -35.59 34.76 -7.98
CA ALA A 596 -36.21 33.43 -8.05
C ALA A 596 -36.14 32.85 -9.47
N ARG A 597 -36.45 33.64 -10.50
CA ARG A 597 -36.29 33.27 -11.92
C ARG A 597 -34.87 32.84 -12.23
N GLN A 598 -33.89 33.64 -11.82
CA GLN A 598 -32.47 33.33 -12.07
C GLN A 598 -32.03 32.05 -11.36
N ARG A 599 -32.43 31.86 -10.08
CA ARG A 599 -32.14 30.63 -9.33
C ARG A 599 -32.74 29.38 -9.99
N GLU A 600 -33.95 29.47 -10.53
CA GLU A 600 -34.60 28.33 -11.20
C GLU A 600 -33.97 28.04 -12.57
N ILE A 601 -33.58 29.07 -13.32
CA ILE A 601 -32.81 28.91 -14.57
C ILE A 601 -31.45 28.27 -14.28
N ASP A 602 -30.70 28.77 -13.28
CA ASP A 602 -29.41 28.19 -12.89
C ASP A 602 -29.56 26.74 -12.40
N ALA A 603 -30.63 26.41 -11.68
CA ALA A 603 -30.94 25.04 -11.27
C ALA A 603 -31.24 24.13 -12.46
N SER A 604 -32.03 24.58 -13.44
CA SER A 604 -32.30 23.82 -14.67
C SER A 604 -31.02 23.63 -15.51
N ILE A 605 -30.16 24.64 -15.60
CA ILE A 605 -28.86 24.54 -16.27
C ILE A 605 -27.97 23.50 -15.59
N ALA A 606 -27.89 23.52 -14.26
CA ALA A 606 -27.10 22.54 -13.50
C ALA A 606 -27.64 21.12 -13.64
N ALA A 607 -28.97 20.94 -13.64
CA ALA A 607 -29.61 19.63 -13.77
C ALA A 607 -29.42 19.01 -15.17
N LYS A 608 -29.38 19.82 -16.22
CA LYS A 608 -29.16 19.35 -17.61
C LYS A 608 -27.71 19.39 -18.08
N ALA A 609 -26.80 19.92 -17.25
CA ALA A 609 -25.38 19.87 -17.55
C ALA A 609 -24.88 18.42 -17.46
N GLU A 610 -23.97 18.05 -18.34
CA GLU A 610 -23.20 16.81 -18.17
C GLU A 610 -22.46 16.90 -16.82
N SER A 611 -22.40 15.81 -16.07
CA SER A 611 -21.73 15.80 -14.77
C SER A 611 -20.47 14.94 -14.81
N GLU A 612 -19.44 15.38 -14.11
CA GLU A 612 -18.20 14.63 -13.94
C GLU A 612 -18.10 14.13 -12.50
N TYR A 613 -17.55 12.92 -12.33
CA TYR A 613 -17.37 12.27 -11.03
C TYR A 613 -16.12 12.79 -10.32
N LEU A 614 -16.25 13.06 -9.03
CA LEU A 614 -15.11 13.26 -8.13
C LEU A 614 -14.71 11.91 -7.53
N TYR A 615 -13.81 11.20 -8.23
CA TYR A 615 -13.38 9.86 -7.84
C TYR A 615 -12.64 9.80 -6.49
N ASP A 616 -12.13 10.93 -6.02
CA ASP A 616 -11.51 11.15 -4.70
C ASP A 616 -12.54 11.49 -3.61
N LYS A 617 -13.83 11.66 -3.96
CA LYS A 617 -14.92 11.99 -3.03
C LYS A 617 -16.12 11.05 -3.13
N PRO A 618 -15.96 9.78 -2.76
CA PRO A 618 -17.10 8.90 -2.50
C PRO A 618 -17.86 9.33 -1.24
N TYR A 619 -19.16 9.05 -1.21
CA TYR A 619 -19.96 9.26 -0.01
C TYR A 619 -19.66 8.19 1.04
N GLU A 620 -19.36 8.64 2.26
CA GLU A 620 -19.09 7.76 3.41
C GLU A 620 -20.36 7.33 4.12
N ASP A 621 -20.44 6.05 4.49
CA ASP A 621 -21.40 5.57 5.47
C ASP A 621 -20.83 5.74 6.88
N LYS A 622 -21.34 6.75 7.59
CA LYS A 622 -20.89 7.07 8.96
C LYS A 622 -21.31 6.04 10.01
N LYS A 623 -22.17 5.08 9.66
CA LYS A 623 -22.60 4.00 10.57
C LYS A 623 -21.61 2.83 10.58
N LYS A 624 -20.74 2.74 9.57
CA LYS A 624 -19.77 1.66 9.39
C LYS A 624 -18.35 2.18 9.51
N VAL A 625 -17.47 1.37 10.08
CA VAL A 625 -16.03 1.60 10.12
C VAL A 625 -15.36 0.42 9.43
N ARG A 626 -14.39 0.70 8.55
CA ARG A 626 -13.72 -0.34 7.79
C ARG A 626 -12.32 -0.62 8.32
N VAL A 627 -11.97 -1.90 8.36
CA VAL A 627 -10.60 -2.39 8.56
C VAL A 627 -10.11 -3.09 7.31
N ALA A 628 -8.81 -3.36 7.23
CA ALA A 628 -8.24 -4.04 6.07
C ALA A 628 -8.89 -5.42 5.84
N GLY A 629 -9.07 -5.78 4.57
CA GLY A 629 -9.48 -7.11 4.15
C GLY A 629 -8.44 -8.19 4.49
N PRO A 630 -8.76 -9.48 4.25
CA PRO A 630 -7.85 -10.59 4.52
C PRO A 630 -6.61 -10.52 3.63
N PHE A 631 -5.44 -10.77 4.23
CA PHE A 631 -4.17 -10.79 3.51
C PHE A 631 -3.22 -11.87 4.02
N THR A 632 -2.26 -12.27 3.19
CA THR A 632 -1.24 -13.28 3.48
C THR A 632 0.16 -12.67 3.51
N VAL A 633 1.02 -13.25 4.35
CA VAL A 633 2.47 -13.01 4.32
C VAL A 633 3.12 -14.25 3.72
N GLU A 634 3.96 -14.03 2.70
CA GLU A 634 4.49 -15.07 1.83
C GLU A 634 6.00 -14.90 1.64
N SER A 635 6.67 -15.94 1.17
CA SER A 635 8.13 -15.96 0.98
C SER A 635 8.52 -16.81 -0.23
N LEU A 636 9.57 -16.41 -0.95
CA LEU A 636 10.19 -17.25 -2.00
C LEU A 636 10.88 -18.49 -1.43
N SER A 637 11.33 -18.41 -0.18
CA SER A 637 11.96 -19.53 0.51
C SER A 637 10.96 -20.20 1.47
N PRO A 638 10.85 -21.54 1.45
CA PRO A 638 9.94 -22.27 2.35
C PRO A 638 10.40 -22.20 3.80
N HIS A 639 11.72 -22.15 4.00
CA HIS A 639 12.36 -21.81 5.27
C HIS A 639 13.17 -20.54 5.06
N ARG A 640 13.08 -19.56 5.96
CA ARG A 640 13.48 -18.15 5.73
C ARG A 640 14.99 -17.89 5.58
N ALA A 641 15.81 -18.79 5.03
CA ALA A 641 17.20 -18.53 4.66
C ALA A 641 17.61 -19.37 3.43
N MET A 642 18.12 -18.71 2.38
CA MET A 642 18.80 -19.37 1.24
C MET A 642 20.32 -19.43 1.51
N GLY A 643 20.93 -20.58 1.24
CA GLY A 643 22.38 -20.73 1.13
C GLY A 643 22.85 -20.49 -0.31
N VAL A 644 24.08 -20.02 -0.47
CA VAL A 644 24.74 -19.69 -1.74
C VAL A 644 26.02 -20.53 -1.82
N ASP A 645 26.42 -20.98 -3.01
CA ASP A 645 27.66 -21.77 -3.14
C ASP A 645 28.92 -20.89 -3.23
N GLU A 646 30.07 -21.55 -3.25
CA GLU A 646 31.41 -20.95 -3.33
C GLU A 646 31.64 -20.09 -4.59
N ASN A 647 30.74 -20.14 -5.59
CA ASN A 647 30.80 -19.34 -6.81
C ASN A 647 29.70 -18.26 -6.88
N ASP A 648 29.03 -18.00 -5.75
CA ASP A 648 27.97 -16.99 -5.62
C ASP A 648 26.67 -17.29 -6.41
N GLU A 649 26.45 -18.55 -6.83
CA GLU A 649 25.19 -18.99 -7.45
C GLU A 649 24.17 -19.46 -6.40
N LEU A 650 22.88 -19.19 -6.65
CA LEU A 650 21.78 -19.71 -5.82
C LEU A 650 21.77 -21.24 -5.89
N ILE A 651 21.92 -21.90 -4.74
CA ILE A 651 21.98 -23.36 -4.72
C ILE A 651 20.59 -23.94 -4.95
N ASP A 652 20.51 -24.68 -6.04
CA ASP A 652 19.40 -25.57 -6.37
C ASP A 652 19.33 -26.73 -5.35
N PRO A 653 18.23 -26.87 -4.58
CA PRO A 653 18.05 -27.95 -3.60
C PRO A 653 18.15 -29.36 -4.22
N LEU A 654 17.97 -29.49 -5.53
CA LEU A 654 18.06 -30.78 -6.24
C LEU A 654 19.48 -31.10 -6.73
N GLN A 655 20.33 -30.10 -7.00
CA GLN A 655 21.76 -30.36 -7.32
C GLN A 655 22.57 -30.76 -6.07
N ALA A 656 22.15 -30.31 -4.89
CA ALA A 656 22.78 -30.67 -3.62
C ALA A 656 22.69 -32.18 -3.30
N ALA A 657 21.64 -32.87 -3.77
CA ALA A 657 21.49 -34.32 -3.60
C ALA A 657 22.43 -35.15 -4.50
N GLN A 658 23.03 -34.54 -5.55
CA GLN A 658 23.94 -35.22 -6.48
C GLN A 658 25.42 -34.89 -6.25
N ARG A 659 25.75 -33.77 -5.60
CA ARG A 659 27.13 -33.36 -5.23
C ARG A 659 27.59 -33.87 -3.86
N GLN A 660 26.81 -34.76 -3.24
CA GLN A 660 26.88 -35.15 -1.83
C GLN A 660 28.09 -36.05 -1.46
N THR A 661 29.16 -36.08 -2.26
CA THR A 661 30.31 -36.98 -2.00
C THR A 661 31.67 -36.30 -2.10
N ASP A 662 31.79 -35.14 -2.77
CA ASP A 662 33.08 -34.45 -2.95
C ASP A 662 33.17 -33.09 -2.24
N ALA A 663 32.05 -32.45 -1.88
CA ALA A 663 32.01 -31.10 -1.27
C ALA A 663 32.14 -31.08 0.28
N GLU A 664 31.88 -32.19 0.97
CA GLU A 664 31.97 -32.26 2.45
C GLU A 664 33.39 -32.01 2.99
N LEU A 665 34.42 -32.16 2.15
CA LEU A 665 35.83 -32.00 2.54
C LEU A 665 36.29 -30.54 2.63
N GLY A 666 35.58 -29.57 2.02
CA GLY A 666 35.94 -28.13 2.05
C GLY A 666 35.19 -27.33 3.12
N PHE A 667 33.90 -27.60 3.30
CA PHE A 667 33.01 -26.87 4.20
C PHE A 667 33.35 -27.06 5.68
N VAL A 668 33.57 -28.31 6.12
CA VAL A 668 33.88 -28.62 7.52
C VAL A 668 35.18 -27.95 7.99
N PRO A 669 36.32 -28.02 7.27
CA PRO A 669 37.52 -27.27 7.63
C PRO A 669 37.33 -25.75 7.69
N MET A 670 36.61 -25.16 6.75
CA MET A 670 36.33 -23.71 6.71
C MET A 670 35.52 -23.24 7.92
N ILE A 671 34.50 -23.99 8.31
CA ILE A 671 33.72 -23.72 9.52
C ILE A 671 34.60 -23.84 10.76
N LEU A 672 35.47 -24.85 10.85
CA LEU A 672 36.37 -25.03 11.98
C LEU A 672 37.40 -23.89 12.10
N GLU A 673 37.95 -23.38 11.00
CA GLU A 673 38.85 -22.21 11.01
C GLU A 673 38.16 -20.93 11.45
N ASN A 674 36.93 -20.71 10.97
CA ASN A 674 36.12 -19.58 11.40
C ASN A 674 35.69 -19.69 12.87
N LEU A 675 35.33 -20.90 13.33
CA LEU A 675 34.96 -21.16 14.72
C LEU A 675 36.16 -20.94 15.67
N LYS A 676 37.37 -21.32 15.25
CA LYS A 676 38.63 -21.06 15.97
C LYS A 676 38.92 -19.56 16.09
N THR A 677 38.58 -18.76 15.08
CA THR A 677 38.87 -17.32 15.05
C THR A 677 37.78 -16.48 15.74
N ALA A 678 36.51 -16.79 15.45
CA ALA A 678 35.35 -16.02 15.90
C ALA A 678 34.83 -16.47 17.27
N GLY A 679 35.04 -17.74 17.64
CA GLY A 679 34.38 -18.36 18.80
C GLY A 679 32.86 -18.37 18.66
N VAL A 680 32.16 -18.80 19.70
CA VAL A 680 30.69 -18.74 19.77
C VAL A 680 30.29 -17.58 20.68
N GLN A 681 29.47 -16.65 20.17
CA GLN A 681 29.17 -15.36 20.81
C GLN A 681 27.68 -15.20 21.15
N GLN A 682 27.37 -14.35 22.14
CA GLN A 682 26.01 -13.92 22.50
C GLN A 682 25.45 -12.78 21.62
N ALA A 683 24.13 -12.56 21.71
CA ALA A 683 23.43 -11.43 21.08
C ALA A 683 23.84 -10.06 21.69
N HIS A 684 24.08 -10.00 23.01
CA HIS A 684 24.71 -8.88 23.69
C HIS A 684 26.18 -9.22 23.97
N LYS A 685 27.11 -8.34 23.58
CA LYS A 685 28.56 -8.58 23.38
C LYS A 685 29.39 -9.02 24.63
N GLU A 686 28.78 -9.48 25.72
CA GLU A 686 29.46 -9.64 27.02
C GLU A 686 30.04 -11.05 27.27
N ASP A 687 29.46 -12.15 26.77
CA ASP A 687 30.08 -13.49 26.89
C ASP A 687 30.39 -14.16 25.52
N LYS A 688 31.62 -14.66 25.39
CA LYS A 688 32.12 -15.40 24.22
C LYS A 688 32.82 -16.70 24.64
N ILE A 689 32.37 -17.83 24.10
CA ILE A 689 33.12 -19.10 24.18
C ILE A 689 34.29 -18.99 23.23
N THR A 690 35.50 -18.95 23.78
CA THR A 690 36.76 -18.97 23.01
C THR A 690 37.39 -20.34 23.19
N PHE A 691 37.56 -21.08 22.09
CA PHE A 691 38.21 -22.38 22.12
C PHE A 691 39.73 -22.21 22.23
N THR A 692 40.35 -22.84 23.23
CA THR A 692 41.81 -22.89 23.41
C THR A 692 42.45 -23.79 22.36
N SER A 693 41.76 -24.87 21.98
CA SER A 693 42.14 -25.74 20.88
C SER A 693 40.91 -26.28 20.15
N LEU A 694 41.05 -26.51 18.85
CA LEU A 694 40.02 -27.10 17.99
C LEU A 694 40.74 -28.10 17.07
N THR A 695 40.51 -29.40 17.26
CA THR A 695 41.18 -30.47 16.53
C THR A 695 40.15 -31.38 15.85
N PRO A 696 40.29 -31.71 14.55
CA PRO A 696 39.41 -32.63 13.87
C PRO A 696 39.31 -33.98 14.60
N TRP A 697 38.10 -34.54 14.69
CA TRP A 697 37.82 -35.81 15.35
C TRP A 697 37.30 -36.82 14.32
N PRO A 698 37.75 -38.08 14.33
CA PRO A 698 37.31 -39.10 13.38
C PRO A 698 35.95 -39.69 13.79
N GLY A 699 34.94 -38.82 13.90
CA GLY A 699 33.55 -39.18 14.21
C GLY A 699 32.70 -39.37 12.96
N HIS A 700 31.55 -40.05 13.11
CA HIS A 700 30.57 -40.17 12.02
C HIS A 700 29.68 -38.92 11.93
N TYR A 701 29.29 -38.36 13.08
CA TYR A 701 28.59 -37.09 13.20
C TYR A 701 29.46 -36.00 13.85
N ILE A 702 30.40 -36.35 14.73
CA ILE A 702 31.26 -35.37 15.39
C ILE A 702 32.45 -35.02 14.50
N CYS A 703 32.56 -33.75 14.11
CA CYS A 703 33.58 -33.27 13.18
C CYS A 703 34.88 -32.83 13.87
N ALA A 704 34.79 -32.33 15.12
CA ALA A 704 35.96 -31.87 15.87
C ALA A 704 35.79 -31.95 17.39
N GLU A 705 36.91 -32.02 18.10
CA GLU A 705 37.04 -31.76 19.53
C GLU A 705 37.46 -30.30 19.74
N GLY A 706 36.65 -29.55 20.49
CA GLY A 706 36.99 -28.21 20.99
C GLY A 706 37.26 -28.23 22.48
N ARG A 707 38.36 -27.62 22.93
CA ARG A 707 38.60 -27.36 24.36
C ARG A 707 38.32 -25.89 24.65
N TYR A 708 37.62 -25.62 25.75
CA TYR A 708 37.33 -24.26 26.18
C TYR A 708 37.41 -24.17 27.72
N GLU A 709 37.75 -22.98 28.21
CA GLU A 709 37.80 -22.69 29.65
C GLU A 709 36.43 -22.25 30.15
N GLU A 710 35.94 -22.91 31.20
CA GLU A 710 34.73 -22.54 31.94
C GLU A 710 35.14 -22.31 33.40
N GLY A 711 35.35 -21.03 33.78
CA GLY A 711 35.91 -20.69 35.09
C GLY A 711 37.38 -21.09 35.23
N GLU A 712 37.69 -21.94 36.21
CA GLU A 712 39.05 -22.50 36.45
C GLU A 712 39.22 -23.93 35.86
N THR A 713 38.21 -24.46 35.16
CA THR A 713 38.21 -25.84 34.64
C THR A 713 38.16 -25.88 33.11
N GLU A 714 39.03 -26.69 32.50
CA GLU A 714 39.05 -26.96 31.06
C GLU A 714 38.04 -28.06 30.73
N LYS A 715 37.10 -27.80 29.81
CA LYS A 715 36.08 -28.77 29.36
C LYS A 715 36.26 -29.18 27.90
N ARG A 716 35.77 -30.38 27.56
CA ARG A 716 35.79 -30.95 26.21
C ARG A 716 34.42 -30.83 25.54
N ALA A 717 34.36 -30.08 24.45
CA ALA A 717 33.20 -29.93 23.57
C ALA A 717 33.33 -30.79 22.32
N ALA A 718 32.29 -31.54 21.98
CA ALA A 718 32.12 -32.15 20.67
C ALA A 718 31.51 -31.10 19.73
N ILE A 719 32.05 -30.94 18.52
CA ILE A 719 31.52 -30.05 17.50
C ILE A 719 30.80 -30.86 16.44
N PHE A 720 29.50 -30.64 16.30
CA PHE A 720 28.68 -31.15 15.22
C PHE A 720 28.42 -30.03 14.22
N ILE A 721 28.70 -30.26 12.95
CA ILE A 721 28.44 -29.31 11.87
C ILE A 721 27.28 -29.89 11.07
N GLY A 722 26.14 -29.19 11.11
CA GLY A 722 24.96 -29.53 10.34
C GLY A 722 25.22 -29.38 8.83
N PRO A 723 24.30 -29.89 7.99
CA PRO A 723 24.44 -29.79 6.55
C PRO A 723 24.55 -28.34 6.12
N GLU A 724 25.46 -28.08 5.17
CA GLU A 724 25.69 -26.76 4.58
C GLU A 724 24.39 -26.17 4.00
N PHE A 725 23.58 -27.03 3.38
CA PHE A 725 22.30 -26.67 2.77
C PHE A 725 21.18 -27.54 3.36
N GLY A 726 20.68 -27.17 4.53
CA GLY A 726 19.57 -27.88 5.17
C GLY A 726 19.28 -27.44 6.60
N THR A 727 18.23 -28.03 7.18
CA THR A 727 17.93 -27.94 8.61
C THR A 727 18.48 -29.17 9.30
N VAL A 728 19.08 -29.02 10.47
CA VAL A 728 19.42 -30.17 11.31
C VAL A 728 18.13 -30.79 11.84
N ALA A 729 17.93 -32.08 11.59
CA ALA A 729 16.79 -32.81 12.10
C ALA A 729 17.05 -33.33 13.52
N ARG A 730 15.97 -33.61 14.26
CA ARG A 730 16.10 -34.19 15.62
C ARG A 730 16.89 -35.50 15.62
N GLY A 731 16.71 -36.34 14.59
CA GLY A 731 17.43 -37.61 14.46
C GLY A 731 18.95 -37.42 14.43
N ASP A 732 19.42 -36.41 13.72
CA ASP A 732 20.84 -36.09 13.56
C ASP A 732 21.45 -35.60 14.87
N LEU A 733 20.74 -34.73 15.60
CA LEU A 733 21.18 -34.29 16.94
C LEU A 733 21.23 -35.43 17.95
N VAL A 734 20.27 -36.35 17.91
CA VAL A 734 20.25 -37.50 18.81
C VAL A 734 21.42 -38.43 18.51
N ALA A 735 21.72 -38.67 17.22
CA ALA A 735 22.85 -39.50 16.82
C ALA A 735 24.19 -38.85 17.20
N ALA A 736 24.36 -37.56 16.92
CA ALA A 736 25.53 -36.79 17.31
C ALA A 736 25.72 -36.74 18.83
N ALA A 737 24.66 -36.56 19.61
CA ALA A 737 24.73 -36.53 21.06
C ALA A 737 25.04 -37.90 21.69
N ARG A 738 24.58 -39.00 21.09
CA ARG A 738 24.99 -40.37 21.50
C ARG A 738 26.46 -40.58 21.26
N GLU A 739 26.93 -40.25 20.06
CA GLU A 739 28.35 -40.37 19.71
C GLU A 739 29.24 -39.51 20.61
N ALA A 740 28.81 -38.29 20.93
CA ALA A 740 29.51 -37.44 21.88
C ALA A 740 29.59 -38.07 23.28
N GLY A 741 28.56 -38.79 23.72
CA GLY A 741 28.54 -39.48 25.01
C GLY A 741 29.37 -40.73 25.07
N ASP A 742 29.36 -41.52 24.02
CA ASP A 742 30.20 -42.71 23.92
C ASP A 742 31.69 -42.35 23.86
N ALA A 743 32.02 -41.17 23.28
CA ALA A 743 33.38 -40.63 23.21
C ALA A 743 33.81 -39.80 24.45
N GLY A 744 32.93 -39.64 25.45
CA GLY A 744 33.24 -38.98 26.72
C GLY A 744 33.41 -37.45 26.63
N PHE A 745 32.66 -36.79 25.74
CA PHE A 745 32.58 -35.33 25.69
C PHE A 745 31.58 -34.80 26.73
N GLU A 746 31.81 -33.58 27.22
CA GLU A 746 30.99 -32.96 28.27
C GLU A 746 29.88 -32.06 27.73
N VAL A 747 30.00 -31.58 26.49
CA VAL A 747 29.00 -30.75 25.80
C VAL A 747 29.04 -31.02 24.31
N LEU A 748 27.88 -30.95 23.64
CA LEU A 748 27.78 -30.97 22.18
C LEU A 748 27.46 -29.57 21.68
N VAL A 749 28.33 -28.96 20.88
CA VAL A 749 28.03 -27.72 20.14
C VAL A 749 27.59 -28.13 18.74
N ALA A 750 26.28 -28.06 18.51
CA ALA A 750 25.70 -28.19 17.19
C ALA A 750 25.76 -26.83 16.49
N CYS A 751 26.46 -26.74 15.37
CA CYS A 751 26.51 -25.57 14.53
C CYS A 751 25.65 -25.83 13.29
N ALA A 752 24.68 -24.98 13.00
CA ALA A 752 23.84 -25.11 11.81
C ALA A 752 23.29 -23.76 11.37
N PHE A 753 22.93 -23.63 10.09
CA PHE A 753 22.22 -22.45 9.61
C PHE A 753 20.77 -22.41 10.11
N ASN A 754 20.10 -23.57 10.22
CA ASN A 754 18.74 -23.73 10.74
C ASN A 754 18.53 -25.08 11.46
N TYR A 755 17.50 -25.13 12.32
CA TYR A 755 17.04 -26.32 13.06
C TYR A 755 15.56 -26.57 12.72
N ASP A 756 15.14 -27.84 12.62
CA ASP A 756 13.73 -28.17 12.48
C ASP A 756 12.94 -27.90 13.80
N ALA A 757 11.61 -27.82 13.71
CA ALA A 757 10.77 -27.50 14.88
C ALA A 757 10.91 -28.53 16.03
N HIS A 758 11.18 -29.80 15.71
CA HIS A 758 11.31 -30.88 16.69
C HIS A 758 12.71 -31.00 17.32
N SER A 759 13.75 -30.55 16.63
CA SER A 759 15.14 -30.48 17.11
C SER A 759 15.35 -29.25 17.98
N SER A 760 14.57 -28.20 17.76
CA SER A 760 14.58 -26.98 18.57
C SER A 760 14.29 -27.29 20.04
N GLU A 761 13.35 -28.19 20.33
CA GLU A 761 13.01 -28.64 21.69
C GLU A 761 14.07 -29.57 22.35
N PHE A 762 15.08 -30.04 21.62
CA PHE A 762 16.02 -31.07 22.09
C PHE A 762 17.32 -30.45 22.64
N ASN A 763 17.41 -30.26 23.96
CA ASN A 763 18.48 -29.48 24.61
C ASN A 763 19.51 -30.32 25.37
N SER A 764 19.24 -31.59 25.61
CA SER A 764 20.20 -32.52 26.20
C SER A 764 19.85 -33.96 25.87
N LEU A 765 20.86 -34.81 25.82
CA LEU A 765 20.69 -36.26 25.79
C LEU A 765 21.45 -36.87 26.96
N GLY A 766 20.73 -37.32 27.99
CA GLY A 766 21.33 -37.88 29.19
C GLY A 766 22.14 -36.83 29.97
N ARG A 767 23.46 -37.01 30.04
CA ARG A 767 24.38 -36.10 30.76
C ARG A 767 25.00 -35.01 29.88
N ILE A 768 24.72 -35.01 28.57
CA ILE A 768 25.36 -34.10 27.62
C ILE A 768 24.38 -32.98 27.24
N PRO A 769 24.65 -31.73 27.63
CA PRO A 769 23.96 -30.56 27.10
C PRO A 769 24.30 -30.33 25.62
N ILE A 770 23.31 -29.90 24.84
CA ILE A 770 23.43 -29.60 23.42
C ILE A 770 23.27 -28.09 23.24
N LEU A 771 24.34 -27.43 22.80
CA LEU A 771 24.39 -26.01 22.48
C LEU A 771 24.18 -25.83 20.98
N LYS A 772 23.07 -25.18 20.62
CA LYS A 772 22.74 -24.87 19.23
C LYS A 772 23.30 -23.50 18.87
N ALA A 773 24.42 -23.49 18.18
CA ALA A 773 24.99 -22.30 17.57
C ALA A 773 24.38 -22.13 16.18
N ARG A 774 23.78 -20.97 15.91
CA ARG A 774 23.37 -20.61 14.55
C ARG A 774 24.57 -20.03 13.81
N MET A 775 24.89 -20.64 12.68
CA MET A 775 25.88 -20.13 11.74
C MET A 775 25.30 -18.91 11.02
N ASN A 776 26.07 -17.83 10.96
CA ASN A 776 25.72 -16.68 10.14
C ASN A 776 26.05 -17.00 8.66
N ALA A 777 25.15 -16.65 7.74
CA ALA A 777 25.37 -16.83 6.30
C ALA A 777 26.61 -16.06 5.78
N ASP A 778 27.09 -15.06 6.55
CA ASP A 778 28.36 -14.36 6.33
C ASP A 778 29.60 -15.27 6.35
N LEU A 779 29.49 -16.51 6.87
CA LEU A 779 30.58 -17.48 6.91
C LEU A 779 31.14 -17.79 5.52
N HIS A 780 30.29 -17.81 4.48
CA HIS A 780 30.71 -18.00 3.08
C HIS A 780 31.53 -16.83 2.51
N MET A 781 31.58 -15.68 3.20
CA MET A 781 32.31 -14.47 2.79
C MET A 781 33.44 -14.06 3.76
N ALA A 782 33.90 -15.00 4.61
CA ALA A 782 34.86 -14.72 5.69
C ALA A 782 36.24 -14.20 5.22
N GLU A 783 36.69 -14.57 4.01
CA GLU A 783 37.93 -14.04 3.42
C GLU A 783 37.84 -12.54 3.09
N ASP A 784 36.67 -12.08 2.62
CA ASP A 784 36.41 -10.72 2.16
C ASP A 784 36.00 -9.74 3.27
N LEU A 785 35.69 -10.26 4.46
CA LEU A 785 35.31 -9.50 5.67
C LEU A 785 36.48 -9.20 6.62
N LYS A 786 37.72 -9.59 6.29
CA LYS A 786 38.92 -9.38 7.13
C LYS A 786 39.17 -7.90 7.50
N ASN A 787 38.63 -6.93 6.74
CA ASN A 787 38.83 -5.49 6.97
C ASN A 787 37.75 -4.79 7.83
N THR A 788 36.64 -5.47 8.18
CA THR A 788 35.48 -4.85 8.82
C THR A 788 35.39 -5.04 10.34
N GLY A 789 36.37 -5.73 10.93
CA GLY A 789 36.35 -6.10 12.35
C GLY A 789 35.54 -7.38 12.58
N LYS A 790 35.86 -8.09 13.67
CA LYS A 790 35.34 -9.43 14.01
C LYS A 790 33.82 -9.41 14.21
N GLY A 791 33.05 -9.58 13.13
CA GLY A 791 31.60 -9.74 13.17
C GLY A 791 31.18 -11.05 13.86
N ASN A 792 29.94 -11.10 14.36
CA ASN A 792 29.37 -12.25 15.05
C ASN A 792 29.03 -13.36 14.03
N LEU A 793 29.98 -14.26 13.76
CA LEU A 793 29.81 -15.36 12.79
C LEU A 793 29.03 -16.55 13.34
N PHE A 794 29.02 -16.74 14.67
CA PHE A 794 28.29 -17.81 15.34
C PHE A 794 27.54 -17.22 16.55
N VAL A 795 26.21 -17.25 16.51
CA VAL A 795 25.34 -16.66 17.55
C VAL A 795 24.48 -17.76 18.16
N ILE A 796 24.44 -17.82 19.49
CA ILE A 796 23.50 -18.69 20.21
C ILE A 796 22.15 -17.97 20.25
N PHE A 797 21.14 -18.58 19.64
CA PHE A 797 19.77 -18.07 19.65
C PHE A 797 18.97 -18.91 20.64
N GLY A 798 18.21 -18.28 21.55
CA GLY A 798 17.29 -19.02 22.41
C GLY A 798 15.83 -18.90 21.98
N GLU A 799 15.05 -19.83 22.48
CA GLU A 799 13.64 -19.98 22.14
C GLU A 799 12.78 -18.93 22.87
N PRO A 800 11.56 -18.61 22.41
CA PRO A 800 10.65 -17.85 23.25
C PRO A 800 10.37 -18.63 24.55
N ASP A 801 10.68 -17.99 25.68
CA ASP A 801 10.37 -18.53 27.01
C ASP A 801 8.88 -18.32 27.28
N LEU A 802 8.16 -19.43 27.32
CA LEU A 802 6.71 -19.47 27.34
C LEU A 802 6.23 -20.41 28.44
N GLU A 803 5.36 -19.88 29.28
CA GLU A 803 4.72 -20.58 30.38
C GLU A 803 3.23 -20.79 30.06
N ILE A 804 2.77 -22.04 30.08
CA ILE A 804 1.36 -22.38 29.87
C ILE A 804 0.68 -22.49 31.24
N LEU A 805 -0.29 -21.60 31.48
CA LEU A 805 -1.05 -21.53 32.72
C LEU A 805 -2.47 -22.06 32.50
N GLU A 806 -2.97 -22.85 33.45
CA GLU A 806 -4.38 -23.28 33.44
C GLU A 806 -5.27 -22.17 34.02
N ALA A 807 -6.33 -21.82 33.28
CA ALA A 807 -7.35 -20.86 33.69
C ALA A 807 -8.66 -21.57 34.09
N PRO A 808 -9.54 -20.91 34.87
CA PRO A 808 -10.84 -21.47 35.24
C PRO A 808 -11.65 -21.91 34.01
N ALA A 809 -12.50 -22.93 34.17
CA ALA A 809 -13.34 -23.52 33.11
C ALA A 809 -12.58 -24.27 31.98
N GLY A 810 -11.38 -24.80 32.26
CA GLY A 810 -10.64 -25.65 31.31
C GLY A 810 -9.98 -24.89 30.16
N GLN A 811 -9.81 -23.58 30.33
CA GLN A 811 -9.11 -22.69 29.40
C GLN A 811 -7.61 -22.63 29.70
N ILE A 812 -6.82 -22.17 28.73
CA ILE A 812 -5.37 -22.06 28.81
C ILE A 812 -4.97 -20.60 28.58
N ILE A 813 -3.93 -20.15 29.29
CA ILE A 813 -3.26 -18.87 29.10
C ILE A 813 -1.78 -19.14 28.77
N VAL A 814 -1.24 -18.41 27.80
CA VAL A 814 0.18 -18.46 27.43
C VAL A 814 0.84 -17.18 27.94
N LYS A 815 1.89 -17.31 28.75
CA LYS A 815 2.68 -16.19 29.26
C LYS A 815 4.05 -16.19 28.62
N LEU A 816 4.39 -15.10 27.95
CA LEU A 816 5.69 -14.83 27.37
C LEU A 816 6.57 -14.15 28.42
N ASN A 817 7.56 -14.87 28.92
CA ASN A 817 8.55 -14.32 29.85
C ASN A 817 9.64 -13.54 29.09
N GLY A 818 9.87 -13.93 27.83
CA GLY A 818 10.72 -13.23 26.89
C GLY A 818 11.33 -14.20 25.88
N VAL A 819 12.60 -14.01 25.55
CA VAL A 819 13.33 -14.94 24.69
C VAL A 819 14.51 -15.47 25.51
N ASP A 820 14.63 -16.78 25.61
CA ASP A 820 15.73 -17.44 26.29
C ASP A 820 17.07 -16.99 25.72
N VAL A 821 18.04 -16.74 26.60
CA VAL A 821 19.41 -16.38 26.26
C VAL A 821 20.33 -17.29 27.07
N PHE A 822 21.20 -18.04 26.40
CA PHE A 822 22.18 -18.87 27.07
C PHE A 822 23.37 -18.03 27.55
N HIS A 823 23.75 -18.15 28.83
CA HIS A 823 24.91 -17.51 29.43
C HIS A 823 26.10 -18.46 29.53
N PRO A 824 27.10 -18.38 28.63
CA PRO A 824 28.29 -19.24 28.63
C PRO A 824 29.10 -19.17 29.92
N ALA A 825 29.18 -18.02 30.58
CA ALA A 825 29.94 -17.86 31.82
C ALA A 825 29.37 -18.66 33.00
N THR A 826 28.08 -19.01 32.95
CA THR A 826 27.38 -19.72 34.04
C THR A 826 26.80 -21.07 33.64
N GLY A 827 26.84 -21.41 32.34
CA GLY A 827 26.25 -22.63 31.78
C GLY A 827 24.72 -22.71 31.89
N LYS A 828 24.04 -21.58 32.17
CA LYS A 828 22.59 -21.52 32.40
C LYS A 828 21.87 -20.71 31.32
N VAL A 829 20.67 -21.16 30.95
CA VAL A 829 19.71 -20.40 30.12
C VAL A 829 18.95 -19.43 31.02
N GLN A 830 18.89 -18.15 30.67
CA GLN A 830 18.06 -17.13 31.32
C GLN A 830 17.24 -16.37 30.28
N SER A 831 15.96 -16.15 30.52
CA SER A 831 15.11 -15.35 29.62
C SER A 831 15.48 -13.87 29.71
N ASP A 832 15.72 -13.25 28.56
CA ASP A 832 15.71 -11.79 28.45
C ASP A 832 14.28 -11.27 28.70
N GLY A 833 14.11 -10.03 29.15
CA GLY A 833 12.78 -9.48 29.44
C GLY A 833 11.91 -9.28 28.19
N PRO A 834 10.58 -9.09 28.33
CA PRO A 834 9.67 -8.90 27.20
C PRO A 834 9.86 -7.56 26.45
N GLU A 835 10.71 -6.66 26.95
CA GLU A 835 10.95 -5.32 26.39
C GLU A 835 11.66 -5.33 25.02
N GLY A 836 12.37 -6.41 24.68
CA GLY A 836 13.02 -6.59 23.37
C GLY A 836 12.08 -7.02 22.24
N ILE A 837 10.80 -7.24 22.54
CA ILE A 837 9.82 -7.85 21.65
C ILE A 837 8.93 -6.76 21.04
N ALA A 838 8.90 -6.69 19.70
CA ALA A 838 8.06 -5.75 18.99
C ALA A 838 6.58 -6.19 19.00
N CYS A 839 6.34 -7.44 18.63
CA CYS A 839 5.01 -8.05 18.64
C CYS A 839 5.11 -9.57 18.75
N TRP A 840 4.02 -10.20 19.20
CA TRP A 840 3.90 -11.65 19.21
C TRP A 840 2.47 -12.08 18.85
N PHE A 841 2.36 -13.24 18.22
CA PHE A 841 1.14 -13.80 17.67
C PHE A 841 0.93 -15.21 18.20
N ILE A 842 -0.33 -15.61 18.35
CA ILE A 842 -0.71 -16.95 18.79
C ILE A 842 -1.72 -17.52 17.81
N ASP A 843 -1.44 -18.73 17.35
CA ASP A 843 -2.43 -19.64 16.79
C ASP A 843 -2.92 -20.58 17.90
N THR A 844 -4.15 -20.34 18.35
CA THR A 844 -4.76 -21.08 19.47
C THR A 844 -5.22 -22.48 19.09
N ASP A 845 -5.24 -22.84 17.80
CA ASP A 845 -5.64 -24.15 17.30
C ASP A 845 -4.84 -24.44 16.03
N TYR A 846 -3.54 -24.64 16.22
CA TYR A 846 -2.58 -24.81 15.14
C TYR A 846 -2.80 -26.17 14.49
N ASN A 847 -3.09 -26.16 13.19
CA ASN A 847 -3.47 -27.35 12.43
C ASN A 847 -2.30 -27.99 11.67
N GLU A 848 -1.07 -27.53 11.89
CA GLU A 848 0.15 -27.95 11.17
C GLU A 848 0.13 -27.62 9.66
N GLU A 849 -0.92 -26.97 9.16
CA GLU A 849 -1.05 -26.59 7.75
C GLU A 849 -0.61 -25.14 7.50
N SER A 850 -0.97 -24.21 8.38
CA SER A 850 -0.66 -22.79 8.25
C SER A 850 -0.72 -22.10 9.60
N PHE A 851 0.11 -21.08 9.81
CA PHE A 851 -0.02 -20.21 10.97
C PHE A 851 -1.17 -19.20 10.79
N PHE A 852 -2.25 -19.37 11.54
CA PHE A 852 -3.35 -18.41 11.60
C PHE A 852 -3.14 -17.46 12.77
N VAL A 853 -3.06 -16.15 12.48
CA VAL A 853 -2.99 -15.13 13.53
C VAL A 853 -4.37 -15.01 14.18
N ARG A 854 -4.62 -15.79 15.24
CA ARG A 854 -5.89 -15.77 16.02
C ARG A 854 -5.84 -14.79 17.18
N GLN A 855 -4.67 -14.61 17.78
CA GLN A 855 -4.43 -13.54 18.75
C GLN A 855 -3.15 -12.79 18.39
N ALA A 856 -3.15 -11.47 18.60
CA ALA A 856 -2.03 -10.60 18.31
C ALA A 856 -1.78 -9.63 19.47
N TYR A 857 -0.51 -9.45 19.83
CA TYR A 857 -0.08 -8.64 20.95
C TYR A 857 1.13 -7.78 20.56
N PHE A 858 1.18 -6.55 21.06
CA PHE A 858 2.16 -5.54 20.67
C PHE A 858 2.80 -4.96 21.93
N LEU A 859 4.05 -5.34 22.17
CA LEU A 859 4.83 -4.97 23.36
C LEU A 859 5.80 -3.79 23.08
N GLY A 860 6.00 -3.45 21.81
CA GLY A 860 6.91 -2.39 21.39
C GLY A 860 6.46 -0.95 21.73
N ALA A 861 7.41 0.00 21.64
CA ALA A 861 7.23 1.41 22.02
C ALA A 861 6.12 2.19 21.28
N ASN A 862 5.63 1.69 20.15
CA ASN A 862 4.52 2.29 19.40
C ASN A 862 3.28 1.40 19.51
N ASP A 863 2.24 1.86 20.21
CA ASP A 863 0.92 1.19 20.27
C ASP A 863 0.17 1.41 18.94
N PRO A 864 0.11 0.42 18.03
CA PRO A 864 -0.47 0.60 16.70
C PRO A 864 -2.00 0.74 16.75
N TYR A 865 -2.64 0.32 17.85
CA TYR A 865 -4.09 0.38 18.02
C TYR A 865 -4.56 1.62 18.78
N LYS A 866 -3.65 2.43 19.33
CA LYS A 866 -4.00 3.66 20.05
C LYS A 866 -4.87 4.61 19.22
N ALA A 867 -4.53 4.76 17.93
CA ALA A 867 -5.29 5.56 16.98
C ALA A 867 -6.67 4.95 16.68
N LEU A 868 -6.75 3.63 16.51
CA LEU A 868 -8.01 2.89 16.36
C LEU A 868 -8.91 3.04 17.60
N LYS A 869 -8.37 2.86 18.81
CA LYS A 869 -9.06 3.00 20.11
C LYS A 869 -9.72 4.37 20.26
N THR A 870 -8.97 5.43 19.99
CA THR A 870 -9.45 6.82 20.14
C THR A 870 -10.57 7.13 19.15
N THR A 871 -10.50 6.58 17.94
CA THR A 871 -11.41 6.94 16.84
C THR A 871 -12.68 6.08 16.81
N LEU A 872 -12.61 4.82 17.26
CA LEU A 872 -13.79 3.95 17.38
C LEU A 872 -14.76 4.38 18.50
N LYS A 873 -14.41 5.41 19.30
CA LYS A 873 -15.24 6.01 20.34
C LYS A 873 -16.00 4.97 21.18
N ALA A 874 -15.23 4.12 21.85
CA ALA A 874 -15.61 3.28 22.98
C ALA A 874 -16.86 2.38 22.78
N GLU A 875 -16.64 1.21 22.20
CA GLU A 875 -17.46 0.00 22.46
C GLU A 875 -16.63 -1.18 23.03
N ILE A 876 -15.31 -1.12 22.90
CA ILE A 876 -14.38 -2.13 23.45
C ILE A 876 -13.81 -1.54 24.74
N ASN A 877 -13.89 -2.30 25.84
CA ASN A 877 -13.43 -1.90 27.17
C ASN A 877 -11.97 -1.40 27.10
N GLU A 878 -11.64 -0.36 27.86
CA GLU A 878 -10.27 0.12 28.00
C GLU A 878 -9.32 -0.99 28.47
N GLU A 879 -9.81 -1.89 29.32
CA GLU A 879 -9.10 -3.11 29.74
C GLU A 879 -8.89 -4.10 28.59
N ALA A 880 -9.86 -4.25 27.67
CA ALA A 880 -9.73 -5.12 26.50
C ALA A 880 -8.70 -4.57 25.49
N TRP A 881 -8.59 -3.25 25.34
CA TRP A 881 -7.50 -2.65 24.56
C TRP A 881 -6.14 -2.77 25.27
N ALA A 882 -6.09 -2.55 26.59
CA ALA A 882 -4.89 -2.78 27.38
C ALA A 882 -4.42 -4.25 27.30
N SER A 883 -5.35 -5.19 27.09
CA SER A 883 -5.06 -6.60 26.90
C SER A 883 -4.29 -6.94 25.61
N LEU A 884 -4.16 -6.01 24.66
CA LEU A 884 -3.31 -6.19 23.47
C LEU A 884 -1.86 -5.78 23.71
N ASN A 885 -1.59 -5.00 24.76
CA ASN A 885 -0.24 -4.61 25.18
C ASN A 885 0.12 -5.32 26.50
N ARG A 886 0.29 -6.64 26.39
CA ARG A 886 0.72 -7.48 27.51
C ARG A 886 1.48 -8.69 27.01
N SER A 887 2.29 -9.25 27.90
CA SER A 887 3.07 -10.46 27.67
C SER A 887 2.28 -11.73 28.02
N GLN A 888 1.04 -11.62 28.47
CA GLN A 888 0.15 -12.74 28.76
C GLN A 888 -0.99 -12.82 27.75
N SER A 889 -1.29 -14.00 27.23
CA SER A 889 -2.39 -14.20 26.30
C SER A 889 -3.74 -14.05 27.00
N ARG A 890 -4.78 -13.83 26.21
CA ARG A 890 -6.17 -14.00 26.63
C ARG A 890 -6.45 -15.49 26.84
N PRO A 891 -7.28 -15.87 27.82
CA PRO A 891 -7.62 -17.27 28.03
C PRO A 891 -8.39 -17.78 26.80
N PHE A 892 -8.06 -18.99 26.35
CA PHE A 892 -8.72 -19.65 25.23
C PHE A 892 -8.98 -21.12 25.55
N PRO A 893 -10.02 -21.75 24.97
CA PRO A 893 -10.31 -23.16 25.22
C PRO A 893 -9.20 -24.07 24.68
N LYS A 894 -9.10 -25.31 25.19
CA LYS A 894 -8.11 -26.27 24.67
C LYS A 894 -8.31 -26.51 23.17
N PRO A 895 -7.22 -26.49 22.36
CA PRO A 895 -7.31 -26.69 20.91
C PRO A 895 -7.89 -28.05 20.57
N THR A 896 -8.65 -28.12 19.47
CA THR A 896 -9.13 -29.40 18.93
C THR A 896 -7.98 -30.17 18.30
N SER A 897 -6.98 -29.46 17.77
CA SER A 897 -5.74 -30.03 17.23
C SER A 897 -4.76 -30.52 18.31
N HIS A 898 -5.04 -30.27 19.60
CA HIS A 898 -4.12 -30.48 20.72
C HIS A 898 -2.78 -29.72 20.61
N ARG A 899 -2.69 -28.72 19.72
CA ARG A 899 -1.47 -27.92 19.53
C ARG A 899 -1.76 -26.43 19.43
N ILE A 900 -0.82 -25.64 19.94
CA ILE A 900 -0.77 -24.18 19.80
C ILE A 900 0.56 -23.79 19.17
N ALA A 901 0.58 -22.68 18.43
CA ALA A 901 1.82 -22.11 17.92
C ALA A 901 1.94 -20.65 18.36
N VAL A 902 3.12 -20.27 18.85
CA VAL A 902 3.43 -18.91 19.31
C VAL A 902 4.58 -18.38 18.50
N LYS A 903 4.39 -17.20 17.91
CA LYS A 903 5.39 -16.52 17.07
C LYS A 903 5.76 -15.18 17.70
N VAL A 904 7.05 -14.94 17.89
CA VAL A 904 7.61 -13.74 18.51
C VAL A 904 8.47 -13.01 17.49
N ILE A 905 8.31 -11.69 17.41
CA ILE A 905 9.04 -10.82 16.48
C ILE A 905 9.78 -9.75 17.28
N ASN A 906 11.10 -9.68 17.12
CA ASN A 906 11.93 -8.67 17.76
C ASN A 906 11.90 -7.33 16.99
N HIS A 907 12.52 -6.30 17.56
CA HIS A 907 12.60 -4.98 16.91
C HIS A 907 13.44 -4.92 15.63
N LEU A 908 14.28 -5.94 15.39
CA LEU A 908 15.13 -6.08 14.20
C LEU A 908 14.43 -6.84 13.06
N GLY A 909 13.19 -7.30 13.26
CA GLY A 909 12.45 -8.07 12.27
C GLY A 909 12.77 -9.57 12.26
N ASP A 910 13.57 -10.06 13.21
CA ASP A 910 13.77 -11.49 13.42
C ASP A 910 12.51 -12.10 14.01
N GLU A 911 12.13 -13.25 13.47
CA GLU A 911 10.94 -13.98 13.87
C GLU A 911 11.33 -15.36 14.38
N VAL A 912 10.72 -15.75 15.50
CA VAL A 912 10.94 -17.04 16.15
C VAL A 912 9.58 -17.65 16.43
N MET A 913 9.43 -18.95 16.18
CA MET A 913 8.18 -19.65 16.44
C MET A 913 8.44 -20.87 17.32
N LYS A 914 7.52 -21.14 18.24
CA LYS A 914 7.51 -22.36 19.07
C LYS A 914 6.11 -22.96 19.06
N VAL A 915 6.04 -24.27 18.86
CA VAL A 915 4.80 -25.04 18.85
C VAL A 915 4.73 -25.81 20.16
N PHE A 916 3.57 -25.82 20.82
CA PHE A 916 3.34 -26.60 22.03
C PHE A 916 2.21 -27.59 21.81
N LYS A 917 2.34 -28.75 22.44
CA LYS A 917 1.26 -29.72 22.58
C LYS A 917 0.57 -29.50 23.93
N VAL A 918 -0.75 -29.34 23.92
CA VAL A 918 -1.55 -28.97 25.12
C VAL A 918 -2.72 -29.89 25.37
#